data_AF-A0A955N8V2-F1
#
_entry.id   AF-A0A955N8V2-F1
#
_cell.length_a   1.000
_cell.length_b   1.000
_cell.length_c   1.000
_cell.angle_alpha   90.00
_cell.angle_beta   90.00
_cell.angle_gamma   90.00
#
_symmetry.space_group_name_H-M   'P 1'
#
loop_
_entity.id
_entity.type
_entity.pdbx_description
1 polymer ?
#
loop_
_entity_poly.entity_id
_entity_poly.type
_entity_poly.pdbx_seq_one_letter_code
_entity_poly.pdbx_strand_id
1 'polypeptide(L)'
;MRKFTWIALSCVMWPSTVMGGPCSDFSWHLSRDMVMPEMIRQGQEAMRAGQLLEARDMFATYLNEQKDGKFAEGTRWVLAALPDPSDEPGREIFERIERLQAMQSSHPESVYAPWALCAMGNVYWEAGWFSEASRIFEEFLRSYPEHPLAGGVMVEAGLGYLSNRQYLEAALVFRRVVEEPKWSAHRLKGALGLADAMAMAKAWKQAYYWYRVVEAESPELIRQSGNSSYQFGLAELAVGNPDRVIPRFLLIVNLHPDEELAGLALNQISTKLQNEGHEYLALYFADQARQQFPDREPGRRGQAALTRWVVAFISQDHDKEEREKVYRRLDHLGIVLSLSWDAVLETARALSHAPERDVAEEGLLWMGQAHQAFGDYPDAIQAFTRLIPVASSDTRRKDGQDRLAWLLQHQIRVFSDRKAWVPLLKFHSKYQDAFQLVPLERERLLIVAKAYQQVNLPAEAWHWYDQLLKKYPKSPLRENIRLQQVVVAQEQGNGSLVREAGTSYLQEFPKGQGRGQVETALALEALTDKRYAEAIRDFSSALQHVDDPAEQRYVLRNRARAYRAIGNMELVVQDMRQVVSIEPTQVSDVLRLGDAMFDQGDYVEAQHLYDQALTFDAPAALHTWAKYRLAVSLEQMGKSGEAAALLAEIRGLPTRSPELEHTIRSAATAVLEEMFLKETPPTRIPDAPIQS
;
A
#
# COMPACT_ATOMS: atom_id res chain seq x y z
N MET A 1 33.23 35.65 4.16
CA MET A 1 33.25 34.22 4.55
C MET A 1 32.21 33.47 3.73
N ARG A 2 32.60 32.92 2.56
CA ARG A 2 31.74 32.09 1.71
C ARG A 2 32.18 30.63 1.88
N LYS A 3 31.22 29.78 2.24
CA LYS A 3 31.36 28.34 2.39
C LYS A 3 31.44 27.70 1.01
N PHE A 4 32.46 26.86 0.78
CA PHE A 4 32.46 25.89 -0.31
C PHE A 4 32.25 24.50 0.30
N THR A 5 31.09 23.92 0.03
CA THR A 5 30.72 22.55 0.35
C THR A 5 31.20 21.65 -0.78
N TRP A 6 32.16 20.77 -0.50
CA TRP A 6 32.50 19.65 -1.38
C TRP A 6 31.47 18.55 -1.18
N ILE A 7 30.78 18.18 -2.27
CA ILE A 7 29.92 17.01 -2.35
C ILE A 7 30.85 15.80 -2.48
N ALA A 8 31.00 15.03 -1.40
CA ALA A 8 31.66 13.74 -1.44
C ALA A 8 30.70 12.71 -2.08
N LEU A 9 30.92 12.39 -3.35
CA LEU A 9 30.40 11.14 -3.92
C LEU A 9 31.22 10.00 -3.35
N SER A 10 30.58 9.15 -2.55
CA SER A 10 31.11 7.86 -2.12
C SER A 10 31.18 6.91 -3.32
N CYS A 11 32.24 7.02 -4.11
CA CYS A 11 32.73 5.91 -4.91
C CYS A 11 33.34 4.88 -3.94
N VAL A 12 32.99 3.61 -4.14
CA VAL A 12 33.66 2.46 -3.51
C VAL A 12 35.13 2.54 -3.89
N MET A 13 35.94 3.20 -3.05
CA MET A 13 37.37 3.11 -3.14
C MET A 13 37.72 1.71 -2.68
N TRP A 14 38.18 0.88 -3.61
CA TRP A 14 39.17 -0.11 -3.24
C TRP A 14 40.20 0.59 -2.33
N PRO A 15 40.57 0.04 -1.16
CA PRO A 15 41.87 0.33 -0.61
C PRO A 15 42.88 -0.36 -1.52
N SER A 16 43.01 0.13 -2.77
CA SER A 16 44.21 -0.12 -3.52
C SER A 16 45.29 0.60 -2.72
N THR A 17 46.05 -0.19 -1.97
CA THR A 17 47.46 -0.44 -2.27
C THR A 17 47.90 -0.02 -3.69
N VAL A 18 47.69 1.24 -4.11
CA VAL A 18 48.29 1.83 -5.32
C VAL A 18 49.81 1.93 -5.12
N MET A 19 50.31 1.79 -3.89
CA MET A 19 51.69 1.48 -3.61
C MET A 19 51.95 -0.01 -3.87
N GLY A 20 52.43 -0.33 -5.09
CA GLY A 20 52.83 -1.69 -5.49
C GLY A 20 52.12 -2.25 -6.72
N GLY A 21 51.34 -1.43 -7.45
CA GLY A 21 50.90 -1.76 -8.80
C GLY A 21 52.10 -1.79 -9.77
N PRO A 22 52.11 -2.63 -10.81
CA PRO A 22 53.23 -2.75 -11.75
C PRO A 22 53.58 -1.45 -12.48
N CYS A 23 52.63 -0.51 -12.62
CA CYS A 23 52.89 0.84 -13.15
C CYS A 23 53.50 1.80 -12.11
N SER A 24 53.36 1.53 -10.82
CA SER A 24 53.89 2.37 -9.73
C SER A 24 55.37 2.10 -9.42
N ASP A 25 55.84 0.88 -9.69
CA ASP A 25 57.26 0.52 -9.56
C ASP A 25 58.03 0.87 -10.85
N PHE A 26 58.72 2.03 -10.82
CA PHE A 26 59.59 2.45 -11.92
C PHE A 26 60.76 1.47 -12.10
N SER A 27 60.86 0.89 -13.30
CA SER A 27 61.91 -0.07 -13.65
C SER A 27 63.16 0.65 -14.15
N TRP A 28 64.19 0.76 -13.33
CA TRP A 28 65.48 1.32 -13.76
C TRP A 28 66.22 0.35 -14.68
N HIS A 29 66.26 0.67 -15.98
CA HIS A 29 66.95 -0.13 -16.99
C HIS A 29 68.48 0.05 -16.94
N LEU A 30 69.15 -0.60 -15.97
CA LEU A 30 70.59 -0.49 -15.71
C LEU A 30 71.26 -1.84 -15.45
N SER A 31 72.59 -1.91 -15.63
CA SER A 31 73.39 -3.13 -15.40
C SER A 31 73.37 -3.57 -13.94
N ARG A 32 73.37 -4.88 -13.68
CA ARG A 32 73.27 -5.47 -12.33
C ARG A 32 74.37 -5.05 -11.35
N ASP A 33 75.53 -4.64 -11.84
CA ASP A 33 76.69 -4.28 -11.01
C ASP A 33 76.71 -2.79 -10.57
N MET A 34 75.65 -2.03 -10.90
CA MET A 34 75.61 -0.60 -10.66
C MET A 34 74.92 -0.27 -9.33
N VAL A 35 75.58 0.54 -8.50
CA VAL A 35 75.02 1.04 -7.24
C VAL A 35 74.14 2.25 -7.51
N MET A 36 72.89 2.18 -7.05
CA MET A 36 71.94 3.29 -7.14
C MET A 36 72.35 4.44 -6.21
N PRO A 37 72.39 5.70 -6.68
CA PRO A 37 72.64 6.85 -5.83
C PRO A 37 71.65 6.89 -4.68
N GLU A 38 72.14 7.26 -3.51
CA GLU A 38 71.34 7.30 -2.28
C GLU A 38 70.07 8.14 -2.45
N MET A 39 70.18 9.28 -3.14
CA MET A 39 69.04 10.18 -3.36
C MET A 39 67.98 9.60 -4.32
N ILE A 40 68.39 8.77 -5.30
CA ILE A 40 67.46 8.03 -6.15
C ILE A 40 66.76 6.94 -5.33
N ARG A 41 67.52 6.21 -4.49
CA ARG A 41 66.99 5.16 -3.62
C ARG A 41 65.97 5.71 -2.63
N GLN A 42 66.29 6.81 -1.95
CA GLN A 42 65.38 7.52 -1.05
C GLN A 42 64.14 8.04 -1.80
N GLY A 43 64.31 8.61 -2.99
CA GLY A 43 63.19 9.06 -3.82
C GLY A 43 62.24 7.92 -4.18
N GLN A 44 62.77 6.74 -4.50
CA GLN A 44 61.93 5.55 -4.74
C GLN A 44 61.19 5.08 -3.49
N GLU A 45 61.85 5.10 -2.33
CA GLU A 45 61.22 4.74 -1.06
C GLU A 45 60.08 5.71 -0.70
N ALA A 46 60.30 7.01 -0.90
CA ALA A 46 59.27 8.04 -0.73
C ALA A 46 58.09 7.83 -1.71
N MET A 47 58.35 7.47 -2.97
CA MET A 47 57.28 7.10 -3.92
C MET A 47 56.47 5.90 -3.43
N ARG A 48 57.15 4.84 -2.97
CA ARG A 48 56.50 3.64 -2.44
C ARG A 48 55.79 3.88 -1.12
N ALA A 49 56.08 4.97 -0.42
CA ALA A 49 55.39 5.43 0.77
C ALA A 49 54.28 6.46 0.48
N GLY A 50 54.07 6.84 -0.80
CA GLY A 50 53.07 7.83 -1.23
C GLY A 50 53.45 9.28 -0.96
N GLN A 51 54.67 9.53 -0.53
CA GLN A 51 55.19 10.87 -0.27
C GLN A 51 55.66 11.46 -1.60
N LEU A 52 54.72 11.68 -2.53
CA LEU A 52 55.03 11.98 -3.94
C LEU A 52 55.76 13.32 -4.13
N LEU A 53 55.49 14.32 -3.30
CA LEU A 53 56.19 15.62 -3.33
C LEU A 53 57.61 15.49 -2.77
N GLU A 54 57.80 14.73 -1.69
CA GLU A 54 59.13 14.46 -1.12
C GLU A 54 59.99 13.66 -2.12
N ALA A 55 59.40 12.66 -2.78
CA ALA A 55 60.04 11.94 -3.86
C ALA A 55 60.46 12.87 -5.00
N ARG A 56 59.58 13.81 -5.40
CA ARG A 56 59.89 14.81 -6.43
C ARG A 56 61.12 15.62 -6.04
N ASP A 57 61.16 16.15 -4.83
CA ASP A 57 62.27 16.98 -4.36
C ASP A 57 63.60 16.23 -4.39
N MET A 58 63.61 14.95 -3.98
CA MET A 58 64.79 14.09 -4.04
C MET A 58 65.28 13.86 -5.48
N PHE A 59 64.36 13.56 -6.40
CA PHE A 59 64.70 13.35 -7.81
C PHE A 59 65.15 14.65 -8.51
N ALA A 60 64.51 15.79 -8.20
CA ALA A 60 64.88 17.08 -8.75
C ALA A 60 66.27 17.52 -8.27
N THR A 61 66.57 17.29 -6.98
CA THR A 61 67.90 17.52 -6.41
C THR A 61 68.96 16.68 -7.13
N TYR A 62 68.64 15.41 -7.47
CA TYR A 62 69.59 14.54 -8.17
C TYR A 62 69.92 15.07 -9.55
N LEU A 63 68.90 15.52 -10.29
CA LEU A 63 69.12 16.10 -11.61
C LEU A 63 69.88 17.43 -11.56
N ASN A 64 69.71 18.22 -10.50
CA ASN A 64 70.48 19.45 -10.32
C ASN A 64 71.97 19.16 -10.12
N GLU A 65 72.31 18.12 -9.36
CA GLU A 65 73.70 17.70 -9.09
C GLU A 65 74.31 16.91 -10.25
N GLN A 66 73.54 16.06 -10.93
CA GLN A 66 73.99 15.12 -11.96
C GLN A 66 73.11 15.17 -13.21
N LYS A 67 73.17 16.30 -13.94
CA LYS A 67 72.34 16.56 -15.13
C LYS A 67 72.42 15.50 -16.22
N ASP A 68 73.61 14.93 -16.44
CA ASP A 68 73.90 13.91 -17.45
C ASP A 68 74.38 12.59 -16.79
N GLY A 69 73.98 12.37 -15.54
CA GLY A 69 74.29 11.14 -14.80
C GLY A 69 73.60 9.91 -15.41
N LYS A 70 74.09 8.71 -15.08
CA LYS A 70 73.55 7.44 -15.62
C LYS A 70 72.07 7.19 -15.25
N PHE A 71 71.55 7.83 -14.20
CA PHE A 71 70.13 7.75 -13.83
C PHE A 71 69.32 8.94 -14.36
N ALA A 72 69.96 9.96 -14.93
CA ALA A 72 69.31 11.24 -15.22
C ALA A 72 68.14 11.11 -16.20
N GLU A 73 68.24 10.27 -17.24
CA GLU A 73 67.13 10.03 -18.15
C GLU A 73 65.92 9.45 -17.42
N GLY A 74 66.10 8.34 -16.69
CA GLY A 74 65.03 7.72 -15.93
C GLY A 74 64.44 8.65 -14.87
N THR A 75 65.28 9.45 -14.21
CA THR A 75 64.84 10.43 -13.21
C THR A 75 63.96 11.52 -13.83
N ARG A 76 64.25 11.98 -15.06
CA ARG A 76 63.38 12.94 -15.77
C ARG A 76 62.00 12.34 -16.05
N TRP A 77 61.95 11.07 -16.47
CA TRP A 77 60.68 10.36 -16.70
C TRP A 77 59.86 10.22 -15.42
N VAL A 78 60.50 9.83 -14.31
CA VAL A 78 59.84 9.74 -13.01
C VAL A 78 59.32 11.11 -12.56
N LEU A 79 60.12 12.17 -12.68
CA LEU A 79 59.71 13.53 -12.29
C LEU A 79 58.51 14.04 -13.07
N ALA A 80 58.42 13.72 -14.36
CA ALA A 80 57.25 14.08 -15.17
C ALA A 80 55.97 13.40 -14.69
N ALA A 81 56.09 12.18 -14.14
CA ALA A 81 54.98 11.42 -13.59
C ALA A 81 54.58 11.81 -12.16
N LEU A 82 55.35 12.65 -11.48
CA LEU A 82 55.05 13.10 -10.12
C LEU A 82 54.26 14.43 -10.15
N PRO A 83 53.41 14.69 -9.14
CA PRO A 83 52.77 16.00 -8.96
C PRO A 83 53.83 17.11 -8.91
N ASP A 84 53.54 18.31 -9.42
CA ASP A 84 54.42 19.47 -9.31
C ASP A 84 53.70 20.61 -8.55
N PRO A 85 54.28 21.19 -7.49
CA PRO A 85 53.73 22.36 -6.82
C PRO A 85 53.53 23.58 -7.72
N SER A 86 54.18 23.66 -8.88
CA SER A 86 53.96 24.72 -9.86
C SER A 86 52.74 24.52 -10.76
N ASP A 87 52.09 23.34 -10.70
CA ASP A 87 50.94 23.03 -11.54
C ASP A 87 49.75 23.98 -11.26
N GLU A 88 48.99 24.35 -12.29
CA GLU A 88 47.83 25.22 -12.10
C GLU A 88 46.80 24.53 -11.18
N PRO A 89 46.35 25.19 -10.10
CA PRO A 89 45.37 24.60 -9.19
C PRO A 89 44.08 24.19 -9.91
N GLY A 90 43.71 22.91 -9.79
CA GLY A 90 42.57 22.31 -10.49
C GLY A 90 42.89 21.74 -11.88
N ARG A 91 44.14 21.83 -12.36
CA ARG A 91 44.60 21.21 -13.62
C ARG A 91 45.78 20.25 -13.45
N GLU A 92 46.16 19.92 -12.22
CA GLU A 92 47.34 19.14 -11.87
C GLU A 92 47.38 17.78 -12.59
N ILE A 93 46.24 17.11 -12.69
CA ILE A 93 46.10 15.83 -13.41
C ILE A 93 46.39 16.00 -14.90
N PHE A 94 45.83 17.05 -15.52
CA PHE A 94 46.02 17.31 -16.96
C PHE A 94 47.46 17.69 -17.26
N GLU A 95 48.07 18.55 -16.44
CA GLU A 95 49.45 18.97 -16.64
C GLU A 95 50.44 17.81 -16.46
N ARG A 96 50.19 16.91 -15.49
CA ARG A 96 50.95 15.66 -15.32
C ARG A 96 50.84 14.75 -16.54
N ILE A 97 49.64 14.59 -17.10
CA ILE A 97 49.42 13.83 -18.34
C ILE A 97 50.11 14.50 -19.53
N GLU A 98 49.97 15.82 -19.69
CA GLU A 98 50.57 16.59 -20.79
C GLU A 98 52.10 16.49 -20.76
N ARG A 99 52.72 16.56 -19.56
CA ARG A 99 54.17 16.32 -19.39
C ARG A 99 54.58 14.93 -19.87
N LEU A 100 53.86 13.89 -19.45
CA LEU A 100 54.16 12.51 -19.85
C LEU A 100 53.96 12.27 -21.35
N GLN A 101 52.89 12.82 -21.93
CA GLN A 101 52.61 12.76 -23.37
C GLN A 101 53.67 13.50 -24.19
N ALA A 102 54.09 14.68 -23.74
CA ALA A 102 55.14 15.46 -24.39
C ALA A 102 56.48 14.71 -24.38
N MET A 103 56.84 14.09 -23.26
CA MET A 103 58.05 13.25 -23.16
C MET A 103 57.96 12.02 -24.06
N GLN A 104 56.81 11.35 -24.10
CA GLN A 104 56.59 10.22 -25.00
C GLN A 104 56.70 10.61 -26.47
N SER A 105 56.13 11.75 -26.86
CA SER A 105 56.15 12.23 -28.24
C SER A 105 57.54 12.69 -28.69
N SER A 106 58.35 13.23 -27.77
CA SER A 106 59.70 13.72 -28.05
C SER A 106 60.78 12.63 -27.96
N HIS A 107 60.55 11.57 -27.19
CA HIS A 107 61.50 10.47 -26.96
C HIS A 107 60.84 9.08 -27.06
N PRO A 108 60.19 8.74 -28.20
CA PRO A 108 59.45 7.48 -28.35
C PRO A 108 60.35 6.23 -28.31
N GLU A 109 61.64 6.35 -28.61
CA GLU A 109 62.64 5.29 -28.58
C GLU A 109 63.23 5.01 -27.19
N SER A 110 62.94 5.86 -26.20
CA SER A 110 63.43 5.68 -24.84
C SER A 110 62.93 4.36 -24.24
N VAL A 111 63.80 3.68 -23.50
CA VAL A 111 63.45 2.45 -22.75
C VAL A 111 62.36 2.69 -21.69
N TYR A 112 62.12 3.95 -21.31
CA TYR A 112 61.13 4.35 -20.32
C TYR A 112 59.79 4.80 -20.94
N ALA A 113 59.72 4.99 -22.27
CA ALA A 113 58.49 5.40 -22.95
C ALA A 113 57.29 4.44 -22.71
N PRO A 114 57.46 3.09 -22.68
CA PRO A 114 56.37 2.20 -22.29
C PRO A 114 55.87 2.44 -20.87
N TRP A 115 56.78 2.69 -19.91
CA TRP A 115 56.39 2.96 -18.53
C TRP A 115 55.56 4.23 -18.41
N ALA A 116 55.84 5.27 -19.21
CA ALA A 116 55.05 6.50 -19.20
C ALA A 116 53.58 6.27 -19.58
N LEU A 117 53.28 5.41 -20.57
CA LEU A 117 51.91 5.00 -20.87
C LEU A 117 51.26 4.29 -19.67
N CYS A 118 51.98 3.37 -19.02
CA CYS A 118 51.54 2.70 -17.80
C CYS A 118 51.19 3.72 -16.71
N ALA A 119 52.08 4.70 -16.48
CA ALA A 119 51.93 5.75 -15.49
C ALA A 119 50.73 6.67 -15.80
N MET A 120 50.55 7.08 -17.07
CA MET A 120 49.40 7.86 -17.53
C MET A 120 48.07 7.13 -17.27
N GLY A 121 48.01 5.83 -17.56
CA GLY A 121 46.82 5.02 -17.27
C GLY A 121 46.49 5.01 -15.77
N ASN A 122 47.51 4.91 -14.91
CA ASN A 122 47.35 5.02 -13.46
C ASN A 122 46.91 6.43 -13.02
N VAL A 123 47.42 7.50 -13.64
CA VAL A 123 46.94 8.87 -13.35
C VAL A 123 45.44 9.01 -13.64
N TYR A 124 44.98 8.51 -14.79
CA TYR A 124 43.55 8.50 -15.11
C TYR A 124 42.73 7.62 -14.17
N TRP A 125 43.30 6.50 -13.73
CA TRP A 125 42.70 5.63 -12.74
C TRP A 125 42.48 6.34 -11.40
N GLU A 126 43.52 6.97 -10.86
CA GLU A 126 43.49 7.74 -9.62
C GLU A 126 42.44 8.88 -9.70
N ALA A 127 42.24 9.43 -10.89
CA ALA A 127 41.21 10.43 -11.17
C ALA A 127 39.78 9.88 -11.26
N GLY A 128 39.59 8.55 -11.23
CA GLY A 128 38.30 7.88 -11.44
C GLY A 128 37.85 7.84 -12.90
N TRP A 129 38.72 8.19 -13.85
CA TRP A 129 38.44 8.22 -15.29
C TRP A 129 38.80 6.86 -15.91
N PHE A 130 38.03 5.84 -15.54
CA PHE A 130 38.32 4.44 -15.86
C PHE A 130 38.30 4.15 -17.38
N SER A 131 37.51 4.89 -18.15
CA SER A 131 37.44 4.73 -19.61
C SER A 131 38.73 5.21 -20.28
N GLU A 132 39.22 6.38 -19.87
CA GLU A 132 40.48 6.97 -20.31
C GLU A 132 41.67 6.12 -19.88
N ALA A 133 41.67 5.63 -18.64
CA ALA A 133 42.67 4.69 -18.13
C ALA A 133 42.73 3.42 -18.99
N SER A 134 41.56 2.80 -19.25
CA SER A 134 41.46 1.59 -20.07
C SER A 134 41.99 1.82 -21.48
N ARG A 135 41.66 2.96 -22.11
CA ARG A 135 42.18 3.32 -23.44
C ARG A 135 43.72 3.42 -23.46
N ILE A 136 44.32 4.05 -22.45
CA ILE A 136 45.78 4.16 -22.35
C ILE A 136 46.43 2.79 -22.14
N PHE A 137 45.83 1.93 -21.31
CA PHE A 137 46.33 0.57 -21.13
C PHE A 137 46.21 -0.28 -22.41
N GLU A 138 45.13 -0.14 -23.17
CA GLU A 138 45.00 -0.78 -24.49
C GLU A 138 46.06 -0.29 -25.48
N GLU A 139 46.36 1.01 -25.46
CA GLU A 139 47.43 1.59 -26.27
C GLU A 139 48.80 1.01 -25.90
N PHE A 140 49.08 0.86 -24.61
CA PHE A 140 50.27 0.17 -24.12
C PHE A 140 50.32 -1.27 -24.65
N LEU A 141 49.24 -2.03 -24.51
CA LEU A 141 49.21 -3.46 -24.88
C LEU A 141 49.30 -3.68 -26.39
N ARG A 142 48.80 -2.74 -27.20
CA ARG A 142 48.95 -2.76 -28.66
C ARG A 142 50.37 -2.43 -29.09
N SER A 143 50.99 -1.45 -28.43
CA SER A 143 52.31 -0.92 -28.83
C SER A 143 53.46 -1.75 -28.26
N TYR A 144 53.27 -2.35 -27.08
CA TYR A 144 54.29 -3.06 -26.31
C TYR A 144 53.79 -4.42 -25.76
N PRO A 145 53.25 -5.33 -26.60
CA PRO A 145 52.59 -6.58 -26.16
C PRO A 145 53.50 -7.58 -25.44
N GLU A 146 54.81 -7.54 -25.70
CA GLU A 146 55.80 -8.44 -25.09
C GLU A 146 56.62 -7.76 -23.97
N HIS A 147 56.26 -6.53 -23.59
CA HIS A 147 56.99 -5.81 -22.54
C HIS A 147 56.76 -6.47 -21.16
N PRO A 148 57.78 -6.50 -20.27
CA PRO A 148 57.63 -7.11 -18.94
C PRO A 148 56.46 -6.58 -18.10
N LEU A 149 56.08 -5.30 -18.29
CA LEU A 149 54.93 -4.69 -17.62
C LEU A 149 53.57 -5.10 -18.21
N ALA A 150 53.51 -5.74 -19.39
CA ALA A 150 52.26 -6.02 -20.10
C ALA A 150 51.26 -6.83 -19.27
N GLY A 151 51.71 -7.88 -18.59
CA GLY A 151 50.83 -8.67 -17.73
C GLY A 151 50.27 -7.87 -16.55
N GLY A 152 51.07 -6.94 -16.03
CA GLY A 152 50.66 -6.00 -14.99
C GLY A 152 49.64 -4.98 -15.48
N VAL A 153 49.90 -4.37 -16.64
CA VAL A 153 48.99 -3.44 -17.33
C VAL A 153 47.64 -4.12 -17.63
N MET A 154 47.64 -5.40 -17.99
CA MET A 154 46.40 -6.14 -18.19
C MET A 154 45.60 -6.31 -16.90
N VAL A 155 46.25 -6.54 -15.76
CA VAL A 155 45.55 -6.57 -14.46
C VAL A 155 44.90 -5.22 -14.18
N GLU A 156 45.65 -4.12 -14.32
CA GLU A 156 45.11 -2.76 -14.11
C GLU A 156 43.96 -2.43 -15.09
N ALA A 157 44.09 -2.81 -16.36
CA ALA A 157 43.03 -2.65 -17.35
C ALA A 157 41.77 -3.46 -17.00
N GLY A 158 41.94 -4.72 -16.57
CA GLY A 158 40.84 -5.58 -16.13
C GLY A 158 40.11 -4.99 -14.92
N LEU A 159 40.84 -4.38 -13.99
CA LEU A 159 40.24 -3.66 -12.88
C LEU A 159 39.42 -2.48 -13.40
N GLY A 160 39.85 -1.80 -14.45
CA GLY A 160 39.19 -0.60 -14.97
C GLY A 160 37.84 -0.91 -15.52
N TYR A 161 37.79 -2.00 -16.28
CA TYR A 161 36.56 -2.63 -16.68
C TYR A 161 35.68 -3.00 -15.49
N LEU A 162 36.24 -3.58 -14.42
CA LEU A 162 35.49 -3.95 -13.22
C LEU A 162 34.86 -2.72 -12.53
N SER A 163 35.63 -1.66 -12.32
CA SER A 163 35.20 -0.39 -11.72
C SER A 163 34.16 0.33 -12.60
N ASN A 164 34.27 0.20 -13.91
CA ASN A 164 33.30 0.72 -14.88
C ASN A 164 32.07 -0.20 -15.09
N ARG A 165 31.92 -1.25 -14.25
CA ARG A 165 30.82 -2.23 -14.30
C ARG A 165 30.76 -3.09 -15.58
N GLN A 166 31.86 -3.17 -16.31
CA GLN A 166 32.05 -4.00 -17.51
C GLN A 166 32.61 -5.36 -17.10
N TYR A 167 31.79 -6.16 -16.41
CA TYR A 167 32.24 -7.37 -15.74
C TYR A 167 32.71 -8.48 -16.68
N LEU A 168 32.13 -8.58 -17.87
CA LEU A 168 32.50 -9.60 -18.85
C LEU A 168 33.85 -9.27 -19.51
N GLU A 169 34.04 -8.01 -19.88
CA GLU A 169 35.28 -7.48 -20.42
C GLU A 169 36.42 -7.63 -19.41
N ALA A 170 36.18 -7.25 -18.15
CA ALA A 170 37.11 -7.47 -17.04
C ALA A 170 37.50 -8.95 -16.94
N ALA A 171 36.52 -9.85 -16.93
CA ALA A 171 36.76 -11.29 -16.86
C ALA A 171 37.59 -11.82 -18.04
N LEU A 172 37.35 -11.34 -19.27
CA LEU A 172 38.13 -11.76 -20.44
C LEU A 172 39.59 -11.32 -20.35
N VAL A 173 39.84 -10.08 -19.91
CA VAL A 173 41.20 -9.56 -19.73
C VAL A 173 41.93 -10.35 -18.62
N PHE A 174 41.29 -10.55 -17.47
CA PHE A 174 41.89 -11.30 -16.37
C PHE A 174 42.14 -12.76 -16.73
N ARG A 175 41.20 -13.42 -17.43
CA ARG A 175 41.37 -14.79 -17.90
C ARG A 175 42.60 -14.93 -18.78
N ARG A 176 42.85 -13.95 -19.66
CA ARG A 176 44.04 -13.92 -20.51
C ARG A 176 45.33 -13.86 -19.68
N VAL A 177 45.38 -13.03 -18.62
CA VAL A 177 46.49 -12.99 -17.66
C VAL A 177 46.73 -14.36 -17.00
N VAL A 178 45.65 -15.08 -16.70
CA VAL A 178 45.72 -16.39 -16.02
C VAL A 178 46.18 -17.52 -16.94
N GLU A 179 45.77 -17.50 -18.22
CA GLU A 179 45.99 -18.59 -19.17
C GLU A 179 47.35 -18.51 -19.89
N GLU A 180 47.92 -17.32 -20.13
CA GLU A 180 49.18 -17.21 -20.86
C GLU A 180 50.41 -17.36 -19.94
N PRO A 181 51.31 -18.34 -20.19
CA PRO A 181 52.45 -18.63 -19.31
C PRO A 181 53.41 -17.46 -19.10
N LYS A 182 53.51 -16.56 -20.08
CA LYS A 182 54.42 -15.39 -20.03
C LYS A 182 54.05 -14.36 -18.96
N TRP A 183 52.82 -14.38 -18.43
CA TRP A 183 52.39 -13.50 -17.34
C TRP A 183 52.21 -14.24 -16.01
N SER A 184 52.90 -15.36 -15.82
CA SER A 184 52.85 -16.17 -14.59
C SER A 184 53.06 -15.37 -13.29
N ALA A 185 53.87 -14.31 -13.32
CA ALA A 185 54.09 -13.40 -12.18
C ALA A 185 52.82 -12.64 -11.73
N HIS A 186 51.85 -12.46 -12.62
CA HIS A 186 50.59 -11.75 -12.35
C HIS A 186 49.39 -12.69 -12.28
N ARG A 187 49.59 -14.00 -12.45
CA ARG A 187 48.54 -15.02 -12.55
C ARG A 187 47.58 -14.99 -11.37
N LEU A 188 48.07 -14.88 -10.13
CA LEU A 188 47.22 -14.89 -8.94
C LEU A 188 46.41 -13.60 -8.76
N LYS A 189 46.99 -12.43 -9.08
CA LYS A 189 46.26 -11.15 -9.11
C LYS A 189 45.20 -11.16 -10.21
N GLY A 190 45.54 -11.70 -11.39
CA GLY A 190 44.58 -11.94 -12.47
C GLY A 190 43.47 -12.91 -12.08
N ALA A 191 43.79 -14.01 -11.39
CA ALA A 191 42.80 -14.97 -10.92
C ALA A 191 41.84 -14.38 -9.88
N LEU A 192 42.34 -13.53 -8.97
CA LEU A 192 41.49 -12.81 -8.01
C LEU A 192 40.57 -11.81 -8.72
N GLY A 193 41.10 -11.01 -9.65
CA GLY A 193 40.30 -10.11 -10.48
C GLY A 193 39.24 -10.85 -11.30
N LEU A 194 39.58 -12.03 -11.84
CA LEU A 194 38.64 -12.91 -12.53
C LEU A 194 37.54 -13.42 -11.60
N ALA A 195 37.89 -13.81 -10.37
CA ALA A 195 36.92 -14.24 -9.36
C ALA A 195 35.94 -13.12 -9.01
N ASP A 196 36.46 -11.91 -8.76
CA ASP A 196 35.66 -10.72 -8.46
C ASP A 196 34.77 -10.33 -9.64
N ALA A 197 35.29 -10.34 -10.87
CA ALA A 197 34.51 -10.06 -12.08
C ALA A 197 33.37 -11.06 -12.27
N MET A 198 33.64 -12.36 -12.06
CA MET A 198 32.62 -13.40 -12.12
C MET A 198 31.59 -13.26 -11.01
N ALA A 199 32.00 -12.87 -9.79
CA ALA A 199 31.09 -12.64 -8.67
C ALA A 199 30.15 -11.46 -8.94
N MET A 200 30.69 -10.34 -9.45
CA MET A 200 29.91 -9.18 -9.86
C MET A 200 28.95 -9.50 -11.02
N ALA A 201 29.35 -10.39 -11.93
CA ALA A 201 28.49 -10.94 -12.97
C ALA A 201 27.50 -12.02 -12.48
N LYS A 202 27.49 -12.34 -11.17
CA LYS A 202 26.68 -13.40 -10.53
C LYS A 202 26.95 -14.81 -11.09
N ALA A 203 28.09 -15.03 -11.71
CA ALA A 203 28.58 -16.34 -12.15
C ALA A 203 29.21 -17.10 -10.98
N TRP A 204 28.39 -17.44 -9.98
CA TRP A 204 28.83 -17.88 -8.65
C TRP A 204 29.73 -19.12 -8.66
N LYS A 205 29.47 -20.09 -9.53
CA LYS A 205 30.28 -21.33 -9.61
C LYS A 205 31.69 -21.02 -10.12
N GLN A 206 31.82 -20.14 -11.10
CA GLN A 206 33.09 -19.71 -11.66
C GLN A 206 33.86 -18.82 -10.68
N ALA A 207 33.17 -17.88 -10.04
CA ALA A 207 33.74 -17.05 -8.98
C ALA A 207 34.30 -17.92 -7.85
N TYR A 208 33.49 -18.87 -7.36
CA TYR A 208 33.89 -19.83 -6.33
C TYR A 208 35.15 -20.61 -6.71
N TYR A 209 35.19 -21.16 -7.93
CA TYR A 209 36.37 -21.89 -8.42
C TYR A 209 37.64 -21.04 -8.32
N TRP A 210 37.61 -19.81 -8.85
CA TRP A 210 38.79 -18.95 -8.86
C TRP A 210 39.17 -18.43 -7.47
N TYR A 211 38.20 -18.14 -6.60
CA TYR A 211 38.50 -17.84 -5.20
C TYR A 211 39.19 -19.01 -4.50
N ARG A 212 38.78 -20.25 -4.77
CA ARG A 212 39.44 -21.44 -4.20
C ARG A 212 40.86 -21.64 -4.73
N VAL A 213 41.11 -21.31 -6.00
CA VAL A 213 42.47 -21.32 -6.58
C VAL A 213 43.35 -20.29 -5.87
N VAL A 214 42.89 -19.04 -5.74
CA VAL A 214 43.65 -17.99 -5.06
C VAL A 214 43.85 -18.32 -3.59
N GLU A 215 42.82 -18.80 -2.89
CA GLU A 215 42.91 -19.20 -1.48
C GLU A 215 43.93 -20.32 -1.23
N ALA A 216 44.03 -21.30 -2.15
CA ALA A 216 44.94 -22.42 -2.00
C ALA A 216 46.41 -22.03 -2.12
N GLU A 217 46.71 -20.99 -2.89
CA GLU A 217 48.09 -20.59 -3.23
C GLU A 217 48.55 -19.32 -2.52
N SER A 218 47.63 -18.37 -2.27
CA SER A 218 47.92 -17.02 -1.76
C SER A 218 46.69 -16.44 -1.05
N PRO A 219 46.29 -17.02 0.11
CA PRO A 219 45.09 -16.60 0.84
C PRO A 219 45.14 -15.15 1.35
N GLU A 220 46.34 -14.57 1.51
CA GLU A 220 46.56 -13.19 1.89
C GLU A 220 45.98 -12.19 0.89
N LEU A 221 45.96 -12.51 -0.41
CA LEU A 221 45.38 -11.63 -1.43
C LEU A 221 43.87 -11.42 -1.22
N ILE A 222 43.16 -12.46 -0.80
CA ILE A 222 41.73 -12.36 -0.46
C ILE A 222 41.57 -11.58 0.85
N ARG A 223 42.39 -11.88 1.87
CA ARG A 223 42.30 -11.23 3.20
C ARG A 223 42.54 -9.73 3.16
N GLN A 224 43.42 -9.26 2.26
CA GLN A 224 43.72 -7.84 2.09
C GLN A 224 42.56 -7.06 1.45
N SER A 225 41.64 -7.74 0.76
CA SER A 225 40.52 -7.13 0.05
C SER A 225 39.20 -7.41 0.76
N GLY A 226 38.60 -6.39 1.36
CA GLY A 226 37.24 -6.48 1.93
C GLY A 226 36.23 -6.94 0.88
N ASN A 227 36.26 -6.34 -0.32
CA ASN A 227 35.40 -6.75 -1.43
C ASN A 227 35.55 -8.24 -1.77
N SER A 228 36.76 -8.71 -2.05
CA SER A 228 36.97 -10.11 -2.45
C SER A 228 36.59 -11.08 -1.33
N SER A 229 36.84 -10.72 -0.07
CA SER A 229 36.40 -11.50 1.09
C SER A 229 34.87 -11.60 1.18
N TYR A 230 34.15 -10.49 0.99
CA TYR A 230 32.69 -10.46 0.99
C TYR A 230 32.10 -11.26 -0.17
N GLN A 231 32.58 -11.01 -1.39
CA GLN A 231 32.13 -11.69 -2.60
C GLN A 231 32.37 -13.20 -2.54
N PHE A 232 33.49 -13.63 -1.95
CA PHE A 232 33.73 -15.04 -1.73
C PHE A 232 32.74 -15.65 -0.73
N GLY A 233 32.32 -14.91 0.31
CA GLY A 233 31.22 -15.30 1.20
C GLY A 233 29.91 -15.52 0.47
N LEU A 234 29.55 -14.60 -0.45
CA LEU A 234 28.38 -14.75 -1.30
C LEU A 234 28.50 -15.95 -2.26
N ALA A 235 29.69 -16.21 -2.82
CA ALA A 235 29.93 -17.36 -3.68
C ALA A 235 29.79 -18.69 -2.91
N GLU A 236 30.31 -18.80 -1.68
CA GLU A 236 30.12 -19.97 -0.81
C GLU A 236 28.62 -20.23 -0.52
N LEU A 237 27.87 -19.15 -0.23
CA LEU A 237 26.43 -19.23 -0.01
C LEU A 237 25.69 -19.71 -1.26
N ALA A 238 26.00 -19.14 -2.42
CA ALA A 238 25.34 -19.48 -3.69
C ALA A 238 25.66 -20.89 -4.21
N VAL A 239 26.86 -21.42 -3.94
CA VAL A 239 27.24 -22.79 -4.28
C VAL A 239 26.65 -23.81 -3.30
N GLY A 240 26.21 -23.37 -2.12
CA GLY A 240 25.52 -24.21 -1.14
C GLY A 240 26.49 -24.98 -0.22
N ASN A 241 27.56 -24.33 0.23
CA ASN A 241 28.50 -24.90 1.22
C ASN A 241 28.21 -24.34 2.64
N PRO A 242 27.19 -24.85 3.36
CA PRO A 242 26.65 -24.20 4.55
C PRO A 242 27.67 -23.97 5.68
N ASP A 243 28.60 -24.90 5.85
CA ASP A 243 29.61 -24.86 6.94
C ASP A 243 30.64 -23.74 6.77
N ARG A 244 30.82 -23.24 5.55
CA ARG A 244 31.87 -22.26 5.20
C ARG A 244 31.38 -20.82 5.17
N VAL A 245 30.06 -20.61 5.07
CA VAL A 245 29.48 -19.28 4.86
C VAL A 245 29.78 -18.34 6.03
N ILE A 246 29.50 -18.76 7.27
CA ILE A 246 29.71 -17.90 8.46
C ILE A 246 31.20 -17.61 8.68
N PRO A 247 32.12 -18.60 8.70
CA PRO A 247 33.55 -18.31 8.80
C PRO A 247 34.05 -17.36 7.72
N ARG A 248 33.49 -17.43 6.50
CA ARG A 248 33.86 -16.55 5.40
C ARG A 248 33.42 -15.11 5.64
N PHE A 249 32.18 -14.90 6.05
CA PHE A 249 31.71 -13.55 6.38
C PHE A 249 32.37 -12.99 7.64
N LEU A 250 32.72 -13.82 8.62
CA LEU A 250 33.48 -13.37 9.79
C LEU A 250 34.90 -12.89 9.42
N LEU A 251 35.47 -13.38 8.32
CA LEU A 251 36.78 -12.91 7.86
C LEU A 251 36.77 -11.41 7.56
N ILE A 252 35.77 -10.92 6.82
CA ILE A 252 35.65 -9.49 6.54
C ILE A 252 35.29 -8.69 7.78
N VAL A 253 34.39 -9.20 8.63
CA VAL A 253 34.02 -8.55 9.90
C VAL A 253 35.24 -8.34 10.80
N ASN A 254 36.17 -9.29 10.84
CA ASN A 254 37.34 -9.22 11.71
C ASN A 254 38.51 -8.43 11.09
N LEU A 255 38.69 -8.49 9.77
CA LEU A 255 39.83 -7.85 9.11
C LEU A 255 39.55 -6.41 8.66
N HIS A 256 38.30 -6.11 8.31
CA HIS A 256 37.86 -4.82 7.77
C HIS A 256 36.60 -4.32 8.50
N PRO A 257 36.62 -4.21 9.84
CA PRO A 257 35.41 -3.99 10.64
C PRO A 257 34.68 -2.69 10.29
N ASP A 258 35.38 -1.65 9.85
CA ASP A 258 34.78 -0.33 9.58
C ASP A 258 34.19 -0.20 8.17
N GLU A 259 34.42 -1.18 7.29
CA GLU A 259 33.88 -1.18 5.94
C GLU A 259 32.39 -1.51 5.93
N GLU A 260 31.62 -0.85 5.06
CA GLU A 260 30.19 -1.12 4.90
C GLU A 260 29.88 -2.59 4.54
N LEU A 261 30.79 -3.24 3.80
CA LEU A 261 30.71 -4.64 3.46
C LEU A 261 30.79 -5.57 4.68
N ALA A 262 31.52 -5.20 5.75
CA ALA A 262 31.51 -5.94 7.00
C ALA A 262 30.11 -5.90 7.64
N GLY A 263 29.45 -4.75 7.61
CA GLY A 263 28.06 -4.61 8.03
C GLY A 263 27.10 -5.48 7.20
N LEU A 264 27.26 -5.51 5.87
CA LEU A 264 26.45 -6.39 5.03
C LEU A 264 26.73 -7.87 5.32
N ALA A 265 27.97 -8.22 5.66
CA ALA A 265 28.34 -9.57 6.08
C ALA A 265 27.65 -9.98 7.40
N LEU A 266 27.57 -9.08 8.38
CA LEU A 266 26.79 -9.30 9.63
C LEU A 266 25.32 -9.60 9.31
N ASN A 267 24.70 -8.86 8.38
CA ASN A 267 23.32 -9.10 7.95
C ASN A 267 23.14 -10.46 7.25
N GLN A 268 24.12 -10.90 6.45
CA GLN A 268 24.09 -12.22 5.81
C GLN A 268 24.23 -13.34 6.85
N ILE A 269 25.10 -13.18 7.85
CA ILE A 269 25.23 -14.12 8.97
C ILE A 269 23.90 -14.20 9.73
N SER A 270 23.32 -13.05 10.07
CA SER A 270 22.01 -12.96 10.74
C SER A 270 20.93 -13.73 9.97
N THR A 271 20.80 -13.46 8.67
CA THR A 271 19.80 -14.11 7.81
C THR A 271 20.00 -15.62 7.73
N LYS A 272 21.24 -16.09 7.58
CA LYS A 272 21.54 -17.52 7.55
C LYS A 272 21.16 -18.20 8.86
N LEU A 273 21.56 -17.63 10.00
CA LEU A 273 21.27 -18.17 11.33
C LEU A 273 19.75 -18.22 11.59
N GLN A 274 19.01 -17.19 11.15
CA GLN A 274 17.55 -17.18 11.25
C GLN A 274 16.95 -18.35 10.48
N ASN A 275 17.43 -18.63 9.26
CA ASN A 275 16.95 -19.75 8.45
C ASN A 275 17.30 -21.13 9.04
N GLU A 276 18.33 -21.21 9.87
CA GLU A 276 18.74 -22.42 10.61
C GLU A 276 18.04 -22.56 11.97
N GLY A 277 17.17 -21.61 12.34
CA GLY A 277 16.45 -21.62 13.62
C GLY A 277 17.28 -21.10 14.80
N HIS A 278 18.45 -20.50 14.56
CA HIS A 278 19.30 -19.88 15.58
C HIS A 278 18.90 -18.43 15.85
N GLU A 279 17.64 -18.24 16.21
CA GLU A 279 16.95 -16.95 16.34
C GLU A 279 17.72 -15.88 17.13
N TYR A 280 18.05 -16.14 18.40
CA TYR A 280 18.72 -15.14 19.23
C TYR A 280 20.13 -14.76 18.73
N LEU A 281 20.84 -15.72 18.13
CA LEU A 281 22.15 -15.42 17.54
C LEU A 281 21.99 -14.60 16.27
N ALA A 282 20.93 -14.84 15.47
CA ALA A 282 20.59 -14.01 14.34
C ALA A 282 20.30 -12.56 14.77
N LEU A 283 19.54 -12.36 15.85
CA LEU A 283 19.27 -11.03 16.41
C LEU A 283 20.55 -10.34 16.89
N TYR A 284 21.48 -11.07 17.50
CA TYR A 284 22.77 -10.52 17.91
C TYR A 284 23.53 -9.93 16.71
N PHE A 285 23.67 -10.67 15.61
CA PHE A 285 24.37 -10.16 14.42
C PHE A 285 23.65 -9.00 13.73
N ALA A 286 22.31 -9.02 13.71
CA ALA A 286 21.52 -7.88 13.22
C ALA A 286 21.73 -6.64 14.08
N ASP A 287 21.80 -6.80 15.39
CA ASP A 287 22.04 -5.72 16.34
C ASP A 287 23.47 -5.16 16.23
N GLN A 288 24.48 -6.02 16.02
CA GLN A 288 25.84 -5.56 15.71
C GLN A 288 25.87 -4.70 14.45
N ALA A 289 25.20 -5.12 13.38
CA ALA A 289 25.12 -4.31 12.15
C ALA A 289 24.44 -2.95 12.40
N ARG A 290 23.34 -2.94 13.18
CA ARG A 290 22.62 -1.73 13.59
C ARG A 290 23.51 -0.76 14.38
N GLN A 291 24.23 -1.26 15.38
CA GLN A 291 25.04 -0.43 16.28
C GLN A 291 26.30 0.11 15.59
N GLN A 292 26.97 -0.71 14.78
CA GLN A 292 28.24 -0.34 14.15
C GLN A 292 28.06 0.57 12.93
N PHE A 293 26.91 0.48 12.23
CA PHE A 293 26.65 1.22 11.00
C PHE A 293 25.37 2.06 11.08
N PRO A 294 25.25 2.99 12.04
CA PRO A 294 24.06 3.83 12.18
C PRO A 294 23.83 4.64 10.89
N ASP A 295 22.57 4.76 10.48
CA ASP A 295 22.13 5.51 9.29
C ASP A 295 22.76 5.08 7.95
N ARG A 296 23.44 3.93 7.89
CA ARG A 296 23.93 3.29 6.66
C ARG A 296 23.09 2.07 6.31
N GLU A 297 23.27 1.53 5.10
CA GLU A 297 22.51 0.38 4.63
C GLU A 297 22.57 -0.81 5.60
N PRO A 298 23.76 -1.23 6.10
CA PRO A 298 23.82 -2.37 7.00
C PRO A 298 23.04 -2.18 8.30
N GLY A 299 23.06 -0.96 8.85
CA GLY A 299 22.38 -0.68 10.11
C GLY A 299 20.86 -0.64 9.93
N ARG A 300 20.37 -0.08 8.82
CA ARG A 300 18.94 -0.13 8.48
C ARG A 300 18.45 -1.56 8.26
N ARG A 301 19.25 -2.40 7.58
CA ARG A 301 18.94 -3.84 7.42
C ARG A 301 18.91 -4.58 8.76
N GLY A 302 19.86 -4.28 9.65
CA GLY A 302 19.88 -4.81 11.01
C GLY A 302 18.64 -4.39 11.82
N GLN A 303 18.29 -3.11 11.78
CA GLN A 303 17.07 -2.57 12.41
C GLN A 303 15.80 -3.22 11.85
N ALA A 304 15.74 -3.44 10.53
CA ALA A 304 14.64 -4.13 9.89
C ALA A 304 14.54 -5.60 10.35
N ALA A 305 15.67 -6.31 10.45
CA ALA A 305 15.67 -7.69 10.96
C ALA A 305 15.17 -7.79 12.41
N LEU A 306 15.62 -6.90 13.29
CA LEU A 306 15.12 -6.82 14.66
C LEU A 306 13.62 -6.48 14.69
N THR A 307 13.18 -5.49 13.91
CA THR A 307 11.77 -5.08 13.88
C THR A 307 10.87 -6.18 13.33
N ARG A 308 11.31 -6.90 12.29
CA ARG A 308 10.58 -8.06 11.74
C ARG A 308 10.33 -9.11 12.80
N TRP A 309 11.34 -9.38 13.61
CA TRP A 309 11.24 -10.32 14.72
C TRP A 309 10.27 -9.82 15.81
N VAL A 310 10.38 -8.54 16.22
CA VAL A 310 9.46 -7.94 17.19
C VAL A 310 8.01 -8.03 16.71
N VAL A 311 7.74 -7.66 15.46
CA VAL A 311 6.40 -7.74 14.86
C VAL A 311 5.86 -9.16 14.91
N ALA A 312 6.67 -10.16 14.54
CA ALA A 312 6.26 -11.56 14.58
C ALA A 312 5.97 -12.06 16.01
N PHE A 313 6.75 -11.61 16.99
CA PHE A 313 6.58 -11.94 18.40
C PHE A 313 5.32 -11.27 18.98
N ILE A 314 5.19 -9.94 18.88
CA ILE A 314 4.08 -9.22 19.51
C ILE A 314 2.71 -9.41 18.82
N SER A 315 2.71 -9.96 17.60
CA SER A 315 1.47 -10.34 16.90
C SER A 315 0.86 -11.64 17.44
N GLN A 316 1.60 -12.39 18.26
CA GLN A 316 1.11 -13.57 18.96
C GLN A 316 0.78 -13.24 20.42
N ASP A 317 -0.12 -14.00 21.01
CA ASP A 317 -0.44 -13.87 22.43
C ASP A 317 0.61 -14.62 23.24
N HIS A 318 1.33 -13.89 24.08
CA HIS A 318 2.43 -14.39 24.90
C HIS A 318 2.18 -14.01 26.35
N ASP A 319 2.28 -15.00 27.23
CA ASP A 319 2.14 -14.75 28.65
C ASP A 319 3.32 -13.93 29.22
N LYS A 320 3.17 -13.51 30.47
CA LYS A 320 4.18 -12.69 31.14
C LYS A 320 5.50 -13.44 31.34
N GLU A 321 5.46 -14.75 31.56
CA GLU A 321 6.65 -15.56 31.83
C GLU A 321 7.48 -15.76 30.56
N GLU A 322 6.83 -16.00 29.43
CA GLU A 322 7.45 -16.08 28.11
C GLU A 322 8.16 -14.78 27.75
N ARG A 323 7.48 -13.64 27.92
CA ARG A 323 8.08 -12.31 27.70
C ARG A 323 9.31 -12.08 28.57
N GLU A 324 9.25 -12.46 29.84
CA GLU A 324 10.38 -12.31 30.77
C GLU A 324 11.57 -13.22 30.41
N LYS A 325 11.32 -14.44 29.91
CA LYS A 325 12.37 -15.33 29.40
C LYS A 325 13.07 -14.72 28.19
N VAL A 326 12.30 -14.15 27.27
CA VAL A 326 12.81 -13.44 26.10
C VAL A 326 13.66 -12.24 26.51
N TYR A 327 13.16 -11.36 27.39
CA TYR A 327 13.92 -10.20 27.85
C TYR A 327 15.25 -10.59 28.50
N ARG A 328 15.26 -11.59 29.39
CA ARG A 328 16.50 -12.10 29.99
C ARG A 328 17.48 -12.63 28.95
N ARG A 329 16.97 -13.29 27.89
CA ARG A 329 17.83 -13.81 26.83
C ARG A 329 18.45 -12.70 25.98
N LEU A 330 17.66 -11.67 25.65
CA LEU A 330 18.15 -10.49 24.93
C LEU A 330 19.17 -9.71 25.75
N ASP A 331 18.91 -9.51 27.05
CA ASP A 331 19.81 -8.84 27.99
C ASP A 331 21.15 -9.58 28.13
N HIS A 332 21.12 -10.92 28.25
CA HIS A 332 22.34 -11.74 28.23
C HIS A 332 23.18 -11.59 26.94
N LEU A 333 22.56 -11.20 25.83
CA LEU A 333 23.24 -10.92 24.56
C LEU A 333 23.58 -9.44 24.39
N GLY A 334 23.22 -8.58 25.35
CA GLY A 334 23.41 -7.14 25.27
C GLY A 334 22.49 -6.44 24.26
N ILE A 335 21.40 -7.10 23.84
CA ILE A 335 20.47 -6.57 22.83
C ILE A 335 19.39 -5.76 23.54
N VAL A 336 19.35 -4.45 23.26
CA VAL A 336 18.30 -3.56 23.78
C VAL A 336 17.18 -3.44 22.76
N LEU A 337 16.02 -4.02 23.08
CA LEU A 337 14.87 -4.09 22.18
C LEU A 337 13.55 -3.93 22.96
N SER A 338 12.68 -3.04 22.49
CA SER A 338 11.34 -2.85 23.06
C SER A 338 10.32 -3.72 22.33
N LEU A 339 9.57 -4.53 23.09
CA LEU A 339 8.56 -5.48 22.55
C LEU A 339 7.16 -4.86 22.56
N SER A 340 6.98 -3.74 21.85
CA SER A 340 5.71 -3.02 21.76
C SER A 340 5.41 -2.49 20.36
N TRP A 341 4.13 -2.28 20.06
CA TRP A 341 3.69 -1.66 18.80
C TRP A 341 4.15 -0.20 18.68
N ASP A 342 4.36 0.51 19.80
CA ASP A 342 4.89 1.89 19.79
C ASP A 342 6.31 1.92 19.24
N ALA A 343 7.16 1.01 19.71
CA ALA A 343 8.54 0.90 19.23
C ALA A 343 8.59 0.47 17.76
N VAL A 344 7.72 -0.47 17.35
CA VAL A 344 7.57 -0.85 15.94
C VAL A 344 7.17 0.34 15.08
N LEU A 345 6.22 1.17 15.54
CA LEU A 345 5.76 2.32 14.77
C LEU A 345 6.87 3.36 14.58
N GLU A 346 7.67 3.61 15.61
CA GLU A 346 8.82 4.52 15.53
C GLU A 346 9.84 4.04 14.50
N THR A 347 10.24 2.76 14.57
CA THR A 347 11.22 2.19 13.64
C THR A 347 10.65 2.10 12.23
N ALA A 348 9.39 1.69 12.07
CA ALA A 348 8.71 1.58 10.79
C ALA A 348 8.61 2.94 10.07
N ARG A 349 8.37 4.04 10.79
CA ARG A 349 8.40 5.40 10.21
C ARG A 349 9.76 5.73 9.63
N ALA A 350 10.84 5.48 10.38
CA ALA A 350 12.19 5.71 9.90
C ALA A 350 12.52 4.84 8.67
N LEU A 351 12.23 3.53 8.75
CA LEU A 351 12.53 2.58 7.68
C LEU A 351 11.68 2.80 6.44
N SER A 352 10.44 3.30 6.55
CA SER A 352 9.58 3.59 5.40
C SER A 352 10.14 4.66 4.44
N HIS A 353 11.18 5.39 4.86
CA HIS A 353 11.90 6.38 4.05
C HIS A 353 13.32 5.92 3.68
N ALA A 354 13.64 4.64 3.92
CA ALA A 354 14.95 4.08 3.59
C ALA A 354 15.22 4.12 2.07
N PRO A 355 16.47 4.35 1.63
CA PRO A 355 16.85 4.25 0.22
C PRO A 355 16.69 2.83 -0.34
N GLU A 356 16.84 1.80 0.51
CA GLU A 356 16.66 0.41 0.14
C GLU A 356 15.16 0.11 -0.01
N ARG A 357 14.74 -0.16 -1.25
CA ARG A 357 13.34 -0.38 -1.58
C ARG A 357 12.68 -1.49 -0.74
N ASP A 358 13.36 -2.61 -0.54
CA ASP A 358 12.85 -3.74 0.25
C ASP A 358 12.64 -3.36 1.72
N VAL A 359 13.54 -2.55 2.29
CA VAL A 359 13.43 -2.05 3.67
C VAL A 359 12.29 -1.03 3.80
N ALA A 360 12.15 -0.14 2.82
CA ALA A 360 11.07 0.85 2.79
C ALA A 360 9.68 0.20 2.70
N GLU A 361 9.55 -0.84 1.87
CA GLU A 361 8.32 -1.64 1.75
C GLU A 361 7.93 -2.31 3.08
N GLU A 362 8.90 -2.90 3.80
CA GLU A 362 8.65 -3.47 5.13
C GLU A 362 8.28 -2.39 6.17
N GLY A 363 8.94 -1.23 6.13
CA GLY A 363 8.59 -0.11 6.98
C GLY A 363 7.14 0.33 6.78
N LEU A 364 6.67 0.48 5.54
CA LEU A 364 5.27 0.82 5.26
C LEU A 364 4.28 -0.26 5.74
N LEU A 365 4.64 -1.53 5.57
CA LEU A 365 3.83 -2.65 6.04
C LEU A 365 3.67 -2.61 7.57
N TRP A 366 4.78 -2.52 8.31
CA TRP A 366 4.76 -2.51 9.78
C TRP A 366 4.09 -1.25 10.33
N MET A 367 4.26 -0.11 9.66
CA MET A 367 3.56 1.12 10.02
C MET A 367 2.04 0.92 9.91
N GLY A 368 1.55 0.33 8.82
CA GLY A 368 0.13 0.00 8.67
C GLY A 368 -0.38 -0.99 9.72
N GLN A 369 0.41 -2.03 10.04
CA GLN A 369 0.07 -3.00 11.07
C GLN A 369 0.03 -2.39 12.47
N ALA A 370 0.98 -1.52 12.82
CA ALA A 370 1.02 -0.84 14.10
C ALA A 370 -0.18 0.10 14.28
N HIS A 371 -0.48 0.95 13.29
CA HIS A 371 -1.67 1.80 13.33
C HIS A 371 -2.96 0.97 13.43
N GLN A 372 -3.05 -0.15 12.72
CA GLN A 372 -4.18 -1.08 12.85
C GLN A 372 -4.29 -1.66 14.26
N ALA A 373 -3.18 -2.05 14.90
CA ALA A 373 -3.15 -2.56 16.27
C ALA A 373 -3.61 -1.51 17.30
N PHE A 374 -3.33 -0.22 17.05
CA PHE A 374 -3.84 0.89 17.86
C PHE A 374 -5.30 1.27 17.58
N GLY A 375 -5.93 0.68 16.56
CA GLY A 375 -7.26 1.09 16.09
C GLY A 375 -7.28 2.41 15.32
N ASP A 376 -6.11 2.91 14.92
CA ASP A 376 -5.94 4.13 14.11
C ASP A 376 -6.07 3.81 12.62
N TYR A 377 -7.30 3.51 12.22
CA TYR A 377 -7.60 3.07 10.86
C TYR A 377 -7.28 4.10 9.76
N PRO A 378 -7.45 5.43 9.96
CA PRO A 378 -7.02 6.42 8.97
C PRO A 378 -5.56 6.29 8.53
N ASP A 379 -4.64 6.22 9.50
CA ASP A 379 -3.21 6.14 9.22
C ASP A 379 -2.82 4.75 8.70
N ALA A 380 -3.48 3.70 9.17
CA ALA A 380 -3.31 2.34 8.63
C ALA A 380 -3.71 2.27 7.14
N ILE A 381 -4.86 2.85 6.76
CA ILE A 381 -5.31 2.94 5.36
C ILE A 381 -4.27 3.68 4.52
N GLN A 382 -3.74 4.80 5.02
CA GLN A 382 -2.73 5.57 4.30
C GLN A 382 -1.43 4.78 4.09
N ALA A 383 -0.96 4.06 5.10
CA ALA A 383 0.25 3.24 5.03
C ALA A 383 0.12 2.14 3.96
N PHE A 384 -0.98 1.38 3.97
CA PHE A 384 -1.20 0.32 2.97
C PHE A 384 -1.47 0.88 1.56
N THR A 385 -2.15 2.02 1.44
CA THR A 385 -2.33 2.72 0.16
C THR A 385 -1.00 3.14 -0.46
N ARG A 386 -0.03 3.55 0.37
CA ARG A 386 1.35 3.85 -0.08
C ARG A 386 2.16 2.60 -0.43
N LEU A 387 1.94 1.49 0.29
CA LEU A 387 2.68 0.23 0.08
C LEU A 387 2.37 -0.43 -1.27
N ILE A 388 1.09 -0.52 -1.64
CA ILE A 388 0.64 -1.32 -2.80
C ILE A 388 1.32 -0.91 -4.12
N PRO A 389 1.44 0.39 -4.48
CA PRO A 389 2.11 0.80 -5.72
C PRO A 389 3.62 0.58 -5.73
N VAL A 390 4.27 0.64 -4.56
CA VAL A 390 5.73 0.52 -4.47
C VAL A 390 6.20 -0.92 -4.27
N ALA A 391 5.30 -1.86 -3.92
CA ALA A 391 5.62 -3.26 -3.64
C ALA A 391 6.40 -3.95 -4.78
N SER A 392 7.55 -4.52 -4.42
CA SER A 392 8.50 -5.20 -5.30
C SER A 392 8.06 -6.60 -5.73
N SER A 393 7.18 -7.24 -4.95
CA SER A 393 6.67 -8.59 -5.20
C SER A 393 5.14 -8.66 -5.19
N ASP A 394 4.60 -9.62 -5.94
CA ASP A 394 3.15 -9.87 -5.98
C ASP A 394 2.60 -10.32 -4.62
N THR A 395 3.41 -11.07 -3.85
CA THR A 395 3.04 -11.49 -2.49
C THR A 395 2.92 -10.30 -1.55
N ARG A 396 3.87 -9.34 -1.60
CA ARG A 396 3.82 -8.13 -0.78
C ARG A 396 2.66 -7.23 -1.17
N ARG A 397 2.44 -7.07 -2.48
CA ARG A 397 1.31 -6.29 -3.01
C ARG A 397 -0.02 -6.87 -2.54
N LYS A 398 -0.18 -8.19 -2.66
CA LYS A 398 -1.39 -8.90 -2.24
C LYS A 398 -1.66 -8.76 -0.74
N ASP A 399 -0.65 -8.93 0.12
CA ASP A 399 -0.83 -8.73 1.57
C ASP A 399 -1.25 -7.29 1.90
N GLY A 400 -0.68 -6.29 1.22
CA GLY A 400 -1.12 -4.90 1.34
C GLY A 400 -2.59 -4.71 0.89
N GLN A 401 -2.98 -5.33 -0.22
CA GLN A 401 -4.35 -5.28 -0.73
C GLN A 401 -5.35 -5.97 0.20
N ASP A 402 -5.03 -7.15 0.71
CA ASP A 402 -5.92 -7.91 1.60
C ASP A 402 -6.16 -7.15 2.92
N ARG A 403 -5.11 -6.54 3.49
CA ARG A 403 -5.21 -5.70 4.69
C ARG A 403 -5.99 -4.40 4.44
N LEU A 404 -5.73 -3.74 3.31
CA LEU A 404 -6.47 -2.55 2.93
C LEU A 404 -7.95 -2.87 2.67
N ALA A 405 -8.25 -4.00 2.01
CA ALA A 405 -9.60 -4.50 1.79
C ALA A 405 -10.33 -4.65 3.12
N TRP A 406 -9.71 -5.37 4.07
CA TRP A 406 -10.29 -5.60 5.38
C TRP A 406 -10.62 -4.28 6.10
N LEU A 407 -9.68 -3.33 6.13
CA LEU A 407 -9.88 -2.02 6.77
C LEU A 407 -11.04 -1.23 6.16
N LEU A 408 -11.06 -1.10 4.84
CA LEU A 408 -12.08 -0.34 4.13
C LEU A 408 -13.47 -0.96 4.31
N GLN A 409 -13.56 -2.29 4.18
CA GLN A 409 -14.83 -3.01 4.37
C GLN A 409 -15.31 -2.96 5.82
N HIS A 410 -14.40 -3.12 6.79
CA HIS A 410 -14.70 -3.05 8.21
C HIS A 410 -15.25 -1.67 8.58
N GLN A 411 -14.62 -0.58 8.13
CA GLN A 411 -15.08 0.77 8.40
C GLN A 411 -16.49 1.04 7.84
N ILE A 412 -16.76 0.61 6.60
CA ILE A 412 -18.11 0.75 6.02
C ILE A 412 -19.15 -0.01 6.85
N ARG A 413 -18.83 -1.23 7.30
CA ARG A 413 -19.71 -2.02 8.16
C ARG A 413 -19.98 -1.31 9.48
N VAL A 414 -18.94 -0.83 10.17
CA VAL A 414 -19.06 -0.10 11.45
C VAL A 414 -19.94 1.14 11.31
N PHE A 415 -19.79 1.91 10.23
CA PHE A 415 -20.66 3.06 10.00
C PHE A 415 -22.11 2.62 9.73
N SER A 416 -22.31 1.57 8.94
CA SER A 416 -23.64 1.02 8.63
C SER A 416 -24.37 0.54 9.88
N ASP A 417 -23.70 -0.24 10.73
CA ASP A 417 -24.28 -0.82 11.95
C ASP A 417 -24.71 0.27 12.94
N ARG A 418 -23.96 1.38 12.98
CA ARG A 418 -24.27 2.57 13.78
C ARG A 418 -25.22 3.55 13.09
N LYS A 419 -25.68 3.24 11.87
CA LYS A 419 -26.51 4.13 11.02
C LYS A 419 -25.87 5.51 10.80
N ALA A 420 -24.54 5.57 10.79
CA ALA A 420 -23.75 6.79 10.63
C ALA A 420 -23.54 7.11 9.13
N TRP A 421 -24.63 7.41 8.42
CA TRP A 421 -24.65 7.53 6.95
C TRP A 421 -23.79 8.67 6.40
N VAL A 422 -23.84 9.86 7.01
CA VAL A 422 -23.01 11.00 6.57
C VAL A 422 -21.50 10.72 6.76
N PRO A 423 -21.03 10.22 7.93
CA PRO A 423 -19.65 9.75 8.07
C PRO A 423 -19.24 8.68 7.05
N LEU A 424 -20.13 7.73 6.75
CA LEU A 424 -19.88 6.69 5.75
C LEU A 424 -19.59 7.28 4.36
N LEU A 425 -20.44 8.20 3.90
CA LEU A 425 -20.27 8.85 2.59
C LEU A 425 -19.01 9.71 2.56
N LYS A 426 -18.71 10.44 3.65
CA LYS A 426 -17.45 11.19 3.79
C LYS A 426 -16.23 10.27 3.73
N PHE A 427 -16.28 9.12 4.39
CA PHE A 427 -15.23 8.11 4.36
C PHE A 427 -15.01 7.56 2.94
N HIS A 428 -16.10 7.15 2.28
CA HIS A 428 -16.04 6.65 0.90
C HIS A 428 -15.45 7.70 -0.06
N SER A 429 -15.84 8.97 0.10
CA SER A 429 -15.30 10.07 -0.71
C SER A 429 -13.84 10.42 -0.39
N LYS A 430 -13.41 10.33 0.88
CA LYS A 430 -12.05 10.70 1.29
C LYS A 430 -11.00 9.72 0.76
N TYR A 431 -11.30 8.42 0.75
CA TYR A 431 -10.33 7.37 0.43
C TYR A 431 -10.51 6.79 -0.98
N GLN A 432 -10.89 7.62 -1.96
CA GLN A 432 -11.10 7.17 -3.36
C GLN A 432 -9.88 6.44 -3.94
N ASP A 433 -8.66 6.94 -3.69
CA ASP A 433 -7.43 6.29 -4.16
C ASP A 433 -7.28 4.86 -3.61
N ALA A 434 -7.63 4.66 -2.33
CA ALA A 434 -7.62 3.34 -1.72
C ALA A 434 -8.65 2.39 -2.36
N PHE A 435 -9.85 2.91 -2.68
CA PHE A 435 -10.89 2.15 -3.37
C PHE A 435 -10.56 1.83 -4.84
N GLN A 436 -9.68 2.60 -5.48
CA GLN A 436 -9.16 2.26 -6.81
C GLN A 436 -8.20 1.07 -6.75
N LEU A 437 -7.36 1.01 -5.72
CA LEU A 437 -6.42 -0.11 -5.51
C LEU A 437 -7.14 -1.38 -5.09
N VAL A 438 -8.19 -1.24 -4.27
CA VAL A 438 -8.99 -2.34 -3.74
C VAL A 438 -10.48 -1.99 -3.82
N PRO A 439 -11.14 -2.35 -4.93
CA PRO A 439 -12.56 -2.07 -5.11
C PRO A 439 -13.43 -2.74 -4.06
N LEU A 440 -14.49 -2.05 -3.67
CA LEU A 440 -15.49 -2.60 -2.75
C LEU A 440 -16.18 -3.83 -3.33
N GLU A 441 -16.44 -4.78 -2.43
CA GLU A 441 -17.37 -5.88 -2.70
C GLU A 441 -18.78 -5.34 -2.98
N ARG A 442 -19.53 -6.08 -3.81
CA ARG A 442 -20.89 -5.70 -4.23
C ARG A 442 -21.82 -5.47 -3.02
N GLU A 443 -21.66 -6.26 -1.95
CA GLU A 443 -22.39 -6.14 -0.69
C GLU A 443 -22.10 -4.79 0.00
N ARG A 444 -20.87 -4.30 -0.06
CA ARG A 444 -20.46 -3.01 0.55
C ARG A 444 -20.87 -1.83 -0.32
N LEU A 445 -20.82 -1.97 -1.64
CA LEU A 445 -21.35 -0.95 -2.55
C LEU A 445 -22.86 -0.75 -2.37
N LEU A 446 -23.60 -1.83 -2.06
CA LEU A 446 -25.02 -1.73 -1.73
C LEU A 446 -25.26 -0.88 -0.47
N ILE A 447 -24.38 -0.99 0.54
CA ILE A 447 -24.44 -0.14 1.74
C ILE A 447 -24.18 1.33 1.39
N VAL A 448 -23.23 1.61 0.49
CA VAL A 448 -22.97 2.98 0.02
C VAL A 448 -24.20 3.55 -0.70
N ALA A 449 -24.86 2.76 -1.56
CA ALA A 449 -26.11 3.15 -2.22
C ALA A 449 -27.23 3.46 -1.20
N LYS A 450 -27.41 2.57 -0.21
CA LYS A 450 -28.36 2.76 0.90
C LYS A 450 -28.03 4.02 1.71
N ALA A 451 -26.76 4.32 1.93
CA ALA A 451 -26.35 5.53 2.66
C ALA A 451 -26.81 6.81 1.95
N TYR A 452 -26.74 6.89 0.61
CA TYR A 452 -27.29 8.02 -0.16
C TYR A 452 -28.80 8.16 0.02
N GLN A 453 -29.54 7.04 -0.01
CA GLN A 453 -30.98 7.04 0.24
C GLN A 453 -31.30 7.58 1.63
N GLN A 454 -30.60 7.11 2.66
CA GLN A 454 -30.85 7.48 4.06
C GLN A 454 -30.51 8.94 4.39
N VAL A 455 -29.66 9.61 3.61
CA VAL A 455 -29.39 11.05 3.75
C VAL A 455 -30.29 11.92 2.86
N ASN A 456 -31.38 11.35 2.33
CA ASN A 456 -32.37 12.01 1.48
C ASN A 456 -31.77 12.52 0.15
N LEU A 457 -30.88 11.72 -0.45
CA LEU A 457 -30.30 11.93 -1.79
C LEU A 457 -30.71 10.77 -2.72
N PRO A 458 -32.00 10.68 -3.09
CA PRO A 458 -32.53 9.50 -3.78
C PRO A 458 -32.11 9.41 -5.26
N ALA A 459 -31.74 10.51 -5.92
CA ALA A 459 -31.26 10.48 -7.30
C ALA A 459 -29.87 9.81 -7.38
N GLU A 460 -29.00 10.14 -6.43
CA GLU A 460 -27.68 9.54 -6.27
C GLU A 460 -27.81 8.06 -5.88
N ALA A 461 -28.73 7.73 -4.95
CA ALA A 461 -29.02 6.35 -4.59
C ALA A 461 -29.46 5.53 -5.83
N TRP A 462 -30.38 6.07 -6.63
CA TRP A 462 -30.83 5.45 -7.88
C TRP A 462 -29.65 5.19 -8.83
N HIS A 463 -28.78 6.18 -9.02
CA HIS A 463 -27.59 6.05 -9.87
C HIS A 463 -26.69 4.90 -9.40
N TRP A 464 -26.45 4.78 -8.09
CA TRP A 464 -25.68 3.67 -7.53
C TRP A 464 -26.34 2.31 -7.74
N TYR A 465 -27.65 2.20 -7.54
CA TYR A 465 -28.38 0.95 -7.79
C TYR A 465 -28.32 0.54 -9.27
N ASP A 466 -28.48 1.48 -10.20
CA ASP A 466 -28.35 1.22 -11.64
C ASP A 466 -26.94 0.74 -12.02
N GLN A 467 -25.90 1.38 -11.49
CA GLN A 467 -24.52 0.94 -11.68
C GLN A 467 -24.30 -0.49 -11.16
N LEU A 468 -24.84 -0.83 -9.99
CA LEU A 468 -24.71 -2.16 -9.40
C LEU A 468 -25.36 -3.23 -10.27
N LEU A 469 -26.55 -2.96 -10.81
CA LEU A 469 -27.26 -3.89 -11.70
C LEU A 469 -26.54 -4.08 -13.04
N LYS A 470 -25.93 -3.03 -13.58
CA LYS A 470 -25.13 -3.07 -14.82
C LYS A 470 -23.84 -3.86 -14.63
N LYS A 471 -23.12 -3.60 -13.53
CA LYS A 471 -21.81 -4.23 -13.26
C LYS A 471 -21.95 -5.68 -12.80
N TYR A 472 -23.03 -6.03 -12.09
CA TYR A 472 -23.26 -7.36 -11.52
C TYR A 472 -24.62 -7.95 -11.92
N PRO A 473 -24.84 -8.26 -13.22
CA PRO A 473 -26.15 -8.67 -13.72
C PRO A 473 -26.64 -10.02 -13.18
N LYS A 474 -25.74 -10.88 -12.67
CA LYS A 474 -26.06 -12.20 -12.09
C LYS A 474 -25.97 -12.24 -10.55
N SER A 475 -25.96 -11.08 -9.90
CA SER A 475 -25.82 -11.01 -8.43
C SER A 475 -27.03 -11.62 -7.72
N PRO A 476 -26.85 -12.38 -6.62
CA PRO A 476 -27.97 -12.81 -5.78
C PRO A 476 -28.69 -11.63 -5.12
N LEU A 477 -28.03 -10.47 -4.98
CA LEU A 477 -28.62 -9.24 -4.42
C LEU A 477 -29.54 -8.51 -5.40
N ARG A 478 -29.66 -9.00 -6.64
CA ARG A 478 -30.33 -8.29 -7.73
C ARG A 478 -31.80 -8.02 -7.46
N GLU A 479 -32.52 -8.98 -6.91
CA GLU A 479 -33.92 -8.80 -6.52
C GLU A 479 -34.06 -7.68 -5.48
N ASN A 480 -33.22 -7.70 -4.44
CA ASN A 480 -33.22 -6.65 -3.41
C ASN A 480 -32.89 -5.27 -4.02
N ILE A 481 -31.89 -5.19 -4.91
CA ILE A 481 -31.54 -3.93 -5.58
C ILE A 481 -32.73 -3.39 -6.41
N ARG A 482 -33.42 -4.26 -7.16
CA ARG A 482 -34.62 -3.87 -7.92
C ARG A 482 -35.75 -3.39 -7.00
N LEU A 483 -35.94 -4.04 -5.86
CA LEU A 483 -36.90 -3.62 -4.85
C LEU A 483 -36.53 -2.22 -4.31
N GLN A 484 -35.25 -1.98 -3.97
CA GLN A 484 -34.80 -0.66 -3.53
C GLN A 484 -35.00 0.43 -4.61
N GLN A 485 -34.86 0.12 -5.90
CA GLN A 485 -35.19 1.08 -6.96
C GLN A 485 -36.65 1.52 -6.91
N VAL A 486 -37.59 0.60 -6.68
CA VAL A 486 -39.02 0.94 -6.52
C VAL A 486 -39.23 1.86 -5.33
N VAL A 487 -38.62 1.54 -4.18
CA VAL A 487 -38.71 2.36 -2.96
C VAL A 487 -38.14 3.77 -3.19
N VAL A 488 -36.94 3.87 -3.74
CA VAL A 488 -36.31 5.15 -4.07
C VAL A 488 -37.15 5.96 -5.06
N ALA A 489 -37.77 5.32 -6.05
CA ALA A 489 -38.66 6.01 -6.98
C ALA A 489 -39.92 6.58 -6.28
N GLN A 490 -40.47 5.86 -5.29
CA GLN A 490 -41.57 6.34 -4.47
C GLN A 490 -41.14 7.52 -3.58
N GLU A 491 -39.95 7.45 -2.97
CA GLU A 491 -39.38 8.54 -2.17
C GLU A 491 -39.15 9.82 -2.99
N GLN A 492 -38.79 9.68 -4.27
CA GLN A 492 -38.69 10.82 -5.21
C GLN A 492 -40.05 11.40 -5.60
N GLY A 493 -41.15 10.71 -5.30
CA GLY A 493 -42.48 11.05 -5.83
C GLY A 493 -42.56 10.95 -7.35
N ASN A 494 -41.67 10.18 -7.99
CA ASN A 494 -41.62 10.06 -9.44
C ASN A 494 -42.37 8.82 -9.90
N GLY A 495 -43.67 8.99 -10.14
CA GLY A 495 -44.57 7.92 -10.55
C GLY A 495 -44.18 7.18 -11.83
N SER A 496 -43.49 7.86 -12.75
CA SER A 496 -42.97 7.22 -13.97
C SER A 496 -41.86 6.21 -13.64
N LEU A 497 -40.95 6.56 -12.73
CA LEU A 497 -39.89 5.66 -12.25
C LEU A 497 -40.46 4.51 -11.42
N VAL A 498 -41.50 4.74 -10.62
CA VAL A 498 -42.19 3.68 -9.86
C VAL A 498 -42.75 2.65 -10.82
N ARG A 499 -43.43 3.09 -11.89
CA ARG A 499 -43.93 2.20 -12.94
C ARG A 499 -42.81 1.44 -13.63
N GLU A 500 -41.78 2.14 -14.10
CA GLU A 500 -40.66 1.51 -14.80
C GLU A 500 -39.96 0.45 -13.95
N ALA A 501 -39.56 0.82 -12.72
CA ALA A 501 -38.87 -0.07 -11.79
C ALA A 501 -39.76 -1.25 -11.38
N GLY A 502 -41.03 -0.99 -11.06
CA GLY A 502 -41.96 -2.02 -10.60
C GLY A 502 -42.32 -3.02 -11.71
N THR A 503 -42.57 -2.54 -12.93
CA THR A 503 -42.84 -3.43 -14.07
C THR A 503 -41.63 -4.29 -14.40
N SER A 504 -40.43 -3.69 -14.37
CA SER A 504 -39.17 -4.43 -14.55
C SER A 504 -38.96 -5.50 -13.48
N TYR A 505 -39.24 -5.18 -12.20
CA TYR A 505 -39.16 -6.13 -11.11
C TYR A 505 -40.11 -7.31 -11.33
N LEU A 506 -41.38 -7.07 -11.67
CA LEU A 506 -42.37 -8.14 -11.83
C LEU A 506 -42.08 -9.05 -13.02
N GLN A 507 -41.50 -8.50 -14.10
CA GLN A 507 -41.03 -9.30 -15.24
C GLN A 507 -39.86 -10.21 -14.87
N GLU A 508 -38.93 -9.68 -14.08
CA GLU A 508 -37.69 -10.36 -13.72
C GLU A 508 -37.86 -11.36 -12.57
N PHE A 509 -38.72 -11.02 -11.60
CA PHE A 509 -38.98 -11.78 -10.38
C PHE A 509 -40.49 -12.03 -10.18
N PRO A 510 -41.14 -12.82 -11.05
CA PRO A 510 -42.57 -13.06 -10.97
C PRO A 510 -43.00 -13.83 -9.72
N LYS A 511 -42.08 -14.48 -9.00
CA LYS A 511 -42.34 -15.11 -7.70
C LYS A 511 -41.42 -14.56 -6.61
N GLY A 512 -40.92 -13.34 -6.80
CA GLY A 512 -40.00 -12.71 -5.87
C GLY A 512 -40.66 -12.39 -4.53
N GLN A 513 -39.87 -12.35 -3.46
CA GLN A 513 -40.31 -12.05 -2.10
C GLN A 513 -40.91 -10.63 -1.99
N GLY A 514 -40.35 -9.66 -2.72
CA GLY A 514 -40.85 -8.29 -2.76
C GLY A 514 -42.05 -8.08 -3.69
N ARG A 515 -42.63 -9.14 -4.28
CA ARG A 515 -43.72 -9.00 -5.28
C ARG A 515 -44.91 -8.22 -4.75
N GLY A 516 -45.44 -8.59 -3.57
CA GLY A 516 -46.60 -7.92 -2.99
C GLY A 516 -46.34 -6.43 -2.72
N GLN A 517 -45.13 -6.09 -2.28
CA GLN A 517 -44.71 -4.70 -2.05
C GLN A 517 -44.65 -3.90 -3.35
N VAL A 518 -44.11 -4.48 -4.42
CA VAL A 518 -44.04 -3.84 -5.74
C VAL A 518 -45.42 -3.67 -6.36
N GLU A 519 -46.29 -4.67 -6.28
CA GLU A 519 -47.68 -4.56 -6.74
C GLU A 519 -48.44 -3.47 -5.98
N THR A 520 -48.22 -3.36 -4.66
CA THR A 520 -48.78 -2.28 -3.84
C THR A 520 -48.28 -0.91 -4.28
N ALA A 521 -46.98 -0.77 -4.55
CA ALA A 521 -46.40 0.48 -5.03
C ALA A 521 -46.99 0.93 -6.38
N LEU A 522 -47.14 -0.01 -7.33
CA LEU A 522 -47.78 0.25 -8.63
C LEU A 522 -49.26 0.61 -8.48
N ALA A 523 -49.98 -0.08 -7.58
CA ALA A 523 -51.38 0.19 -7.31
C ALA A 523 -51.61 1.57 -6.69
N LEU A 524 -50.74 2.00 -5.76
CA LEU A 524 -50.76 3.34 -5.19
C LEU A 524 -50.53 4.41 -6.26
N GLU A 525 -49.59 4.18 -7.17
CA GLU A 525 -49.32 5.08 -8.29
C GLU A 525 -50.50 5.16 -9.28
N ALA A 526 -51.15 4.03 -9.56
CA ALA A 526 -52.38 4.03 -10.36
C ALA A 526 -53.51 4.76 -9.63
N LEU A 527 -53.60 4.63 -8.30
CA LEU A 527 -54.60 5.32 -7.49
C LEU A 527 -54.39 6.84 -7.47
N THR A 528 -53.14 7.32 -7.40
CA THR A 528 -52.82 8.76 -7.51
C THR A 528 -53.15 9.31 -8.89
N ASP A 529 -52.90 8.53 -9.93
CA ASP A 529 -53.27 8.86 -11.33
C ASP A 529 -54.77 8.72 -11.63
N LYS A 530 -55.60 8.33 -10.65
CA LYS A 530 -57.04 8.05 -10.81
C LYS A 530 -57.35 6.90 -11.79
N ARG A 531 -56.36 6.03 -12.06
CA ARG A 531 -56.53 4.79 -12.85
C ARG A 531 -57.07 3.68 -11.94
N TYR A 532 -58.31 3.86 -11.47
CA TYR A 532 -58.88 3.05 -10.40
C TYR A 532 -58.98 1.56 -10.73
N ALA A 533 -59.31 1.19 -11.98
CA ALA A 533 -59.41 -0.21 -12.39
C ALA A 533 -58.06 -0.94 -12.28
N GLU A 534 -56.97 -0.27 -12.67
CA GLU A 534 -55.61 -0.81 -12.54
C GLU A 534 -55.19 -0.90 -11.07
N ALA A 535 -55.47 0.14 -10.28
CA ALA A 535 -55.20 0.13 -8.84
C ALA A 535 -55.90 -1.04 -8.13
N ILE A 536 -57.18 -1.27 -8.44
CA ILE A 536 -57.96 -2.39 -7.87
C ILE A 536 -57.36 -3.75 -8.26
N ARG A 537 -57.00 -3.92 -9.53
CA ARG A 537 -56.37 -5.16 -10.02
C ARG A 537 -55.06 -5.41 -9.26
N ASP A 538 -54.20 -4.41 -9.18
CA ASP A 538 -52.86 -4.55 -8.62
C ASP A 538 -52.91 -4.73 -7.09
N PHE A 539 -53.79 -4.03 -6.36
CA PHE A 539 -54.04 -4.30 -4.94
C PHE A 539 -54.61 -5.71 -4.70
N SER A 540 -55.50 -6.19 -5.57
CA SER A 540 -56.04 -7.54 -5.44
C SER A 540 -54.99 -8.61 -5.68
N SER A 541 -54.05 -8.37 -6.60
CA SER A 541 -52.87 -9.21 -6.80
C SER A 541 -51.94 -9.15 -5.57
N ALA A 542 -51.68 -7.95 -5.04
CA ALA A 542 -50.81 -7.75 -3.89
C ALA A 542 -51.30 -8.55 -2.67
N LEU A 543 -52.60 -8.57 -2.39
CA LEU A 543 -53.19 -9.35 -1.28
C LEU A 543 -52.97 -10.88 -1.38
N GLN A 544 -52.60 -11.40 -2.56
CA GLN A 544 -52.23 -12.82 -2.71
C GLN A 544 -50.77 -13.09 -2.33
N HIS A 545 -49.95 -12.05 -2.20
CA HIS A 545 -48.50 -12.13 -1.99
C HIS A 545 -48.03 -11.43 -0.71
N VAL A 546 -48.96 -10.82 0.03
CA VAL A 546 -48.68 -10.13 1.30
C VAL A 546 -49.16 -11.01 2.45
N ASP A 547 -48.22 -11.45 3.28
CA ASP A 547 -48.52 -12.31 4.45
C ASP A 547 -48.61 -11.53 5.77
N ASP A 548 -48.02 -10.34 5.82
CA ASP A 548 -47.98 -9.53 7.05
C ASP A 548 -49.34 -8.85 7.30
N PRO A 549 -49.97 -9.03 8.48
CA PRO A 549 -51.29 -8.46 8.74
C PRO A 549 -51.35 -6.93 8.64
N ALA A 550 -50.27 -6.21 9.00
CA ALA A 550 -50.26 -4.76 8.89
C ALA A 550 -50.16 -4.30 7.42
N GLU A 551 -49.35 -4.98 6.60
CA GLU A 551 -49.32 -4.75 5.15
C GLU A 551 -50.66 -5.13 4.49
N GLN A 552 -51.29 -6.24 4.87
CA GLN A 552 -52.62 -6.63 4.36
C GLN A 552 -53.66 -5.55 4.66
N ARG A 553 -53.71 -5.09 5.91
CA ARG A 553 -54.60 -3.99 6.34
C ARG A 553 -54.37 -2.73 5.52
N TYR A 554 -53.12 -2.37 5.28
CA TYR A 554 -52.74 -1.22 4.46
C TYR A 554 -53.23 -1.35 3.00
N VAL A 555 -53.02 -2.51 2.39
CA VAL A 555 -53.45 -2.78 1.01
C VAL A 555 -54.98 -2.75 0.90
N LEU A 556 -55.70 -3.40 1.83
CA LEU A 556 -57.16 -3.42 1.86
C LEU A 556 -57.76 -2.02 1.98
N ARG A 557 -57.23 -1.15 2.85
CA ARG A 557 -57.67 0.24 2.98
C ARG A 557 -57.54 1.01 1.67
N ASN A 558 -56.40 0.86 0.99
CA ASN A 558 -56.16 1.57 -0.27
C ASN A 558 -57.00 1.00 -1.42
N ARG A 559 -57.27 -0.31 -1.42
CA ARG A 559 -58.23 -0.92 -2.37
C ARG A 559 -59.66 -0.44 -2.12
N ALA A 560 -60.10 -0.38 -0.86
CA ALA A 560 -61.38 0.22 -0.49
C ALA A 560 -61.48 1.68 -0.95
N ARG A 561 -60.39 2.46 -0.86
CA ARG A 561 -60.36 3.83 -1.40
C ARG A 561 -60.57 3.85 -2.92
N ALA A 562 -59.98 2.91 -3.65
CA ALA A 562 -60.18 2.77 -5.09
C ALA A 562 -61.63 2.36 -5.43
N TYR A 563 -62.23 1.42 -4.69
CA TYR A 563 -63.64 1.03 -4.85
C TYR A 563 -64.61 2.19 -4.56
N ARG A 564 -64.35 2.96 -3.51
CA ARG A 564 -65.15 4.15 -3.17
C ARG A 564 -65.12 5.18 -4.29
N ALA A 565 -63.96 5.39 -4.91
CA ALA A 565 -63.80 6.33 -6.01
C ALA A 565 -64.60 5.95 -7.28
N ILE A 566 -64.89 4.66 -7.48
CA ILE A 566 -65.77 4.17 -8.57
C ILE A 566 -67.21 3.90 -8.12
N GLY A 567 -67.56 4.25 -6.88
CA GLY A 567 -68.92 4.15 -6.34
C GLY A 567 -69.36 2.74 -5.91
N ASN A 568 -68.45 1.76 -5.85
CA ASN A 568 -68.82 0.39 -5.47
C ASN A 568 -68.77 0.21 -3.95
N MET A 569 -69.81 0.65 -3.25
CA MET A 569 -69.87 0.63 -1.78
C MET A 569 -69.91 -0.78 -1.17
N GLU A 570 -70.46 -1.77 -1.87
CA GLU A 570 -70.50 -3.16 -1.40
C GLU A 570 -69.08 -3.72 -1.18
N LEU A 571 -68.18 -3.49 -2.14
CA LEU A 571 -66.78 -3.91 -2.03
C LEU A 571 -65.98 -3.06 -1.05
N VAL A 572 -66.32 -1.78 -0.87
CA VAL A 572 -65.73 -0.94 0.19
C VAL A 572 -66.00 -1.55 1.56
N VAL A 573 -67.25 -1.90 1.83
CA VAL A 573 -67.66 -2.52 3.10
C VAL A 573 -66.99 -3.88 3.29
N GLN A 574 -66.91 -4.70 2.24
CA GLN A 574 -66.23 -5.98 2.30
C GLN A 574 -64.75 -5.84 2.72
N ASP A 575 -63.99 -4.96 2.05
CA ASP A 575 -62.58 -4.71 2.38
C ASP A 575 -62.43 -4.10 3.78
N MET A 576 -63.30 -3.15 4.14
CA MET A 576 -63.24 -2.49 5.45
C MET A 576 -63.60 -3.43 6.61
N ARG A 577 -64.49 -4.43 6.41
CA ARG A 577 -64.74 -5.48 7.41
C ARG A 577 -63.49 -6.32 7.65
N GLN A 578 -62.74 -6.63 6.60
CA GLN A 578 -61.46 -7.33 6.73
C GLN A 578 -60.43 -6.47 7.47
N VAL A 579 -60.33 -5.17 7.13
CA VAL A 579 -59.45 -4.20 7.83
C VAL A 579 -59.74 -4.20 9.35
N VAL A 580 -61.01 -4.06 9.74
CA VAL A 580 -61.40 -4.04 11.16
C VAL A 580 -61.18 -5.40 11.83
N SER A 581 -61.29 -6.52 11.10
CA SER A 581 -60.99 -7.84 11.68
C SER A 581 -59.50 -8.04 12.02
N ILE A 582 -58.59 -7.34 11.33
CA ILE A 582 -57.15 -7.41 11.59
C ILE A 582 -56.78 -6.61 12.84
N GLU A 583 -57.30 -5.39 12.98
CA GLU A 583 -57.09 -4.56 14.16
C GLU A 583 -58.41 -3.97 14.68
N PRO A 584 -59.18 -4.73 15.50
CA PRO A 584 -60.54 -4.35 15.90
C PRO A 584 -60.63 -3.13 16.80
N THR A 585 -59.54 -2.76 17.46
CA THR A 585 -59.48 -1.63 18.40
C THR A 585 -59.02 -0.34 17.74
N GLN A 586 -58.64 -0.37 16.45
CA GLN A 586 -58.30 0.87 15.75
C GLN A 586 -59.57 1.66 15.44
N VAL A 587 -59.81 2.70 16.23
CA VAL A 587 -61.00 3.57 16.11
C VAL A 587 -61.15 4.17 14.71
N SER A 588 -60.06 4.61 14.06
CA SER A 588 -60.13 5.19 12.71
C SER A 588 -60.63 4.20 11.64
N ASP A 589 -60.36 2.89 11.78
CA ASP A 589 -60.87 1.88 10.85
C ASP A 589 -62.32 1.52 11.12
N VAL A 590 -62.69 1.42 12.40
CA VAL A 590 -64.08 1.19 12.81
C VAL A 590 -64.96 2.34 12.30
N LEU A 591 -64.48 3.58 12.40
CA LEU A 591 -65.16 4.74 11.84
C LEU A 591 -65.22 4.72 10.31
N ARG A 592 -64.13 4.35 9.61
CA ARG A 592 -64.16 4.18 8.14
C ARG A 592 -65.19 3.14 7.69
N LEU A 593 -65.34 2.05 8.44
CA LEU A 593 -66.34 1.01 8.17
C LEU A 593 -67.76 1.53 8.48
N GLY A 594 -67.96 2.21 9.61
CA GLY A 594 -69.24 2.85 9.95
C GLY A 594 -69.67 3.88 8.91
N ASP A 595 -68.72 4.68 8.44
CA ASP A 595 -68.92 5.65 7.36
C ASP A 595 -69.29 4.96 6.05
N ALA A 596 -68.66 3.83 5.72
CA ALA A 596 -69.00 3.05 4.53
C ALA A 596 -70.42 2.44 4.62
N MET A 597 -70.81 1.92 5.79
CA MET A 597 -72.18 1.42 6.02
C MET A 597 -73.23 2.53 5.92
N PHE A 598 -72.91 3.70 6.49
CA PHE A 598 -73.75 4.89 6.38
C PHE A 598 -73.93 5.30 4.92
N ASP A 599 -72.85 5.36 4.14
CA ASP A 599 -72.89 5.74 2.72
C ASP A 599 -73.66 4.71 1.88
N GLN A 600 -73.70 3.43 2.32
CA GLN A 600 -74.52 2.38 1.73
C GLN A 600 -76.00 2.46 2.13
N GLY A 601 -76.34 3.27 3.15
CA GLY A 601 -77.69 3.41 3.69
C GLY A 601 -78.07 2.41 4.79
N ASP A 602 -77.13 1.58 5.25
CA ASP A 602 -77.35 0.67 6.38
C ASP A 602 -77.06 1.41 7.69
N TYR A 603 -78.02 2.26 8.08
CA TYR A 603 -77.90 3.09 9.27
C TYR A 603 -77.90 2.30 10.58
N VAL A 604 -78.46 1.08 10.58
CA VAL A 604 -78.50 0.21 11.77
C VAL A 604 -77.11 -0.32 12.08
N GLU A 605 -76.43 -0.87 11.07
CA GLU A 605 -75.06 -1.37 11.25
C GLU A 605 -74.07 -0.22 11.46
N ALA A 606 -74.28 0.92 10.77
CA ALA A 606 -73.50 2.13 11.02
C ALA A 606 -73.63 2.61 12.47
N GLN A 607 -74.84 2.62 13.04
CA GLN A 607 -75.07 2.92 14.45
C GLN A 607 -74.20 2.02 15.35
N HIS A 608 -74.26 0.70 15.17
CA HIS A 608 -73.50 -0.24 16.00
C HIS A 608 -71.99 0.04 15.96
N LEU A 609 -71.45 0.34 14.78
CA LEU A 609 -70.03 0.65 14.60
C LEU A 609 -69.63 2.00 15.23
N TYR A 610 -70.48 3.02 15.16
CA TYR A 610 -70.21 4.28 15.84
C TYR A 610 -70.30 4.13 17.37
N ASP A 611 -71.29 3.39 17.87
CA ASP A 611 -71.40 3.07 19.29
C ASP A 611 -70.14 2.32 19.77
N GLN A 612 -69.68 1.32 19.00
CA GLN A 612 -68.43 0.61 19.26
C GLN A 612 -67.22 1.57 19.27
N ALA A 613 -67.10 2.47 18.29
CA ALA A 613 -66.01 3.44 18.21
C ALA A 613 -65.97 4.38 19.43
N LEU A 614 -67.12 4.70 20.03
CA LEU A 614 -67.23 5.52 21.24
C LEU A 614 -66.80 4.79 22.53
N THR A 615 -66.72 3.45 22.51
CA THR A 615 -66.22 2.67 23.66
C THR A 615 -64.70 2.59 23.74
N PHE A 616 -64.01 2.88 22.63
CA PHE A 616 -62.56 2.81 22.54
C PHE A 616 -61.90 4.14 22.91
N ASP A 617 -60.69 4.08 23.45
CA ASP A 617 -59.88 5.27 23.70
C ASP A 617 -59.43 5.88 22.37
N ALA A 618 -59.77 7.16 22.16
CA ALA A 618 -59.42 7.89 20.95
C ALA A 618 -59.43 9.41 21.19
N PRO A 619 -58.73 10.17 20.33
CA PRO A 619 -58.83 11.63 20.31
C PRO A 619 -60.27 12.11 20.32
N ALA A 620 -60.54 13.17 21.10
CA ALA A 620 -61.87 13.77 21.21
C ALA A 620 -62.47 14.15 19.85
N ALA A 621 -61.66 14.48 18.85
CA ALA A 621 -62.11 14.75 17.48
C ALA A 621 -62.76 13.53 16.81
N LEU A 622 -62.18 12.32 16.97
CA LEU A 622 -62.73 11.08 16.43
C LEU A 622 -64.03 10.70 17.13
N HIS A 623 -64.11 10.83 18.45
CA HIS A 623 -65.37 10.63 19.19
C HIS A 623 -66.43 11.64 18.79
N THR A 624 -66.06 12.91 18.60
CA THR A 624 -66.99 13.95 18.16
C THR A 624 -67.55 13.64 16.77
N TRP A 625 -66.70 13.18 15.85
CA TRP A 625 -67.13 12.71 14.53
C TRP A 625 -68.05 11.50 14.61
N ALA A 626 -67.69 10.51 15.43
CA ALA A 626 -68.51 9.31 15.67
C ALA A 626 -69.91 9.69 16.20
N LYS A 627 -69.99 10.56 17.22
CA LYS A 627 -71.27 11.07 17.75
C LYS A 627 -72.08 11.80 16.70
N TYR A 628 -71.43 12.60 15.84
CA TYR A 628 -72.10 13.31 14.77
C TYR A 628 -72.70 12.33 13.75
N ARG A 629 -71.89 11.40 13.22
CA ARG A 629 -72.35 10.41 12.25
C ARG A 629 -73.43 9.50 12.83
N LEU A 630 -73.32 9.13 14.11
CA LEU A 630 -74.36 8.41 14.84
C LEU A 630 -75.67 9.21 14.93
N ALA A 631 -75.61 10.49 15.28
CA ALA A 631 -76.80 11.34 15.33
C ALA A 631 -77.50 11.44 13.96
N VAL A 632 -76.73 11.56 12.88
CA VAL A 632 -77.29 11.57 11.51
C VAL A 632 -77.88 10.21 11.15
N SER A 633 -77.25 9.09 11.49
CA SER A 633 -77.83 7.75 11.31
C SER A 633 -79.17 7.61 12.03
N LEU A 634 -79.26 8.05 13.28
CA LEU A 634 -80.47 8.00 14.09
C LEU A 634 -81.59 8.86 13.49
N GLU A 635 -81.25 10.02 12.92
CA GLU A 635 -82.20 10.87 12.21
C GLU A 635 -82.78 10.16 10.97
N GLN A 636 -81.93 9.51 10.16
CA GLN A 636 -82.37 8.72 9.00
C GLN A 636 -83.24 7.52 9.41
N MET A 637 -83.05 7.00 10.62
CA MET A 637 -83.87 5.93 11.21
C MET A 637 -85.17 6.43 11.89
N GLY A 638 -85.43 7.74 11.90
CA GLY A 638 -86.62 8.34 12.53
C GLY A 638 -86.54 8.51 14.05
N LYS A 639 -85.37 8.27 14.67
CA LYS A 639 -85.12 8.42 16.12
C LYS A 639 -84.68 9.85 16.48
N SER A 640 -85.52 10.83 16.14
CA SER A 640 -85.17 12.26 16.22
C SER A 640 -84.83 12.76 17.63
N GLY A 641 -85.40 12.15 18.68
CA GLY A 641 -85.12 12.51 20.07
C GLY A 641 -83.70 12.13 20.52
N GLU A 642 -83.23 10.95 20.15
CA GLU A 642 -81.87 10.47 20.45
C GLU A 642 -80.83 11.27 19.65
N ALA A 643 -81.12 11.54 18.38
CA ALA A 643 -80.28 12.39 17.52
C ALA A 643 -80.09 13.80 18.12
N ALA A 644 -81.17 14.44 18.57
CA ALA A 644 -81.10 15.78 19.16
C ALA A 644 -80.26 15.82 20.46
N ALA A 645 -80.30 14.76 21.27
CA ALA A 645 -79.50 14.64 22.49
C ALA A 645 -78.00 14.58 22.17
N LEU A 646 -77.59 13.73 21.22
CA LEU A 646 -76.19 13.64 20.78
C LEU A 646 -75.68 14.95 20.18
N LEU A 647 -76.49 15.63 19.37
CA LEU A 647 -76.11 16.94 18.82
C LEU A 647 -76.00 18.03 19.89
N ALA A 648 -76.80 17.95 20.97
CA ALA A 648 -76.68 18.84 22.11
C ALA A 648 -75.39 18.59 22.91
N GLU A 649 -74.99 17.32 23.10
CA GLU A 649 -73.71 16.96 23.71
C GLU A 649 -72.52 17.52 22.92
N ILE A 650 -72.54 17.38 21.59
CA ILE A 650 -71.47 17.92 20.72
C ILE A 650 -71.36 19.44 20.86
N ARG A 651 -72.49 20.14 20.94
CA ARG A 651 -72.53 21.61 21.14
C ARG A 651 -71.97 22.03 22.50
N GLY A 652 -72.04 21.16 23.51
CA GLY A 652 -71.50 21.40 24.85
C GLY A 652 -70.00 21.17 25.00
N LEU A 653 -69.30 20.67 23.97
CA LEU A 653 -67.87 20.39 24.04
C LEU A 653 -67.05 21.69 24.14
N PRO A 654 -65.99 21.74 24.98
CA PRO A 654 -65.12 22.89 25.14
C PRO A 654 -64.27 23.10 23.89
N THR A 655 -64.81 23.84 22.93
CA THR A 655 -64.22 24.14 21.62
C THR A 655 -64.03 25.65 21.46
N ARG A 656 -63.20 26.07 20.48
CA ARG A 656 -62.94 27.50 20.22
C ARG A 656 -64.17 28.27 19.72
N SER A 657 -65.16 27.58 19.15
CA SER A 657 -66.45 28.15 18.75
C SER A 657 -67.58 27.25 19.26
N PRO A 658 -68.59 27.78 19.97
CA PRO A 658 -69.75 27.02 20.42
C PRO A 658 -70.75 26.67 19.28
N GLU A 659 -70.43 27.01 18.03
CA GLU A 659 -71.23 26.70 16.86
C GLU A 659 -71.07 25.22 16.47
N LEU A 660 -72.18 24.47 16.50
CA LEU A 660 -72.21 23.04 16.19
C LEU A 660 -71.58 22.72 14.82
N GLU A 661 -71.87 23.52 13.79
CA GLU A 661 -71.32 23.33 12.45
C GLU A 661 -69.79 23.50 12.42
N HIS A 662 -69.26 24.47 13.17
CA HIS A 662 -67.82 24.68 13.27
C HIS A 662 -67.14 23.51 13.99
N THR A 663 -67.73 23.03 15.09
CA THR A 663 -67.23 21.86 15.84
C THR A 663 -67.21 20.60 14.99
N ILE A 664 -68.30 20.33 14.25
CA ILE A 664 -68.36 19.20 13.31
C ILE A 664 -67.33 19.39 12.21
N ARG A 665 -67.20 20.59 11.63
CA ARG A 665 -66.24 20.85 10.54
C ARG A 665 -64.81 20.68 11.03
N SER A 666 -64.49 21.15 12.24
CA SER A 666 -63.16 21.00 12.86
C SER A 666 -62.86 19.53 13.17
N ALA A 667 -63.83 18.79 13.70
CA ALA A 667 -63.70 17.37 13.93
C ALA A 667 -63.54 16.64 12.59
N ALA A 668 -64.37 16.95 11.60
CA ALA A 668 -64.28 16.42 10.25
C ALA A 668 -62.92 16.69 9.62
N THR A 669 -62.36 17.90 9.74
CA THR A 669 -61.02 18.19 9.23
C THR A 669 -59.94 17.41 9.95
N ALA A 670 -59.99 17.29 11.29
CA ALA A 670 -59.04 16.50 12.05
C ALA A 670 -59.14 15.00 11.71
N VAL A 671 -60.37 14.51 11.53
CA VAL A 671 -60.68 13.16 11.10
C VAL A 671 -60.25 12.93 9.65
N LEU A 672 -60.45 13.88 8.74
CA LEU A 672 -59.97 13.81 7.36
C LEU A 672 -58.45 13.83 7.34
N GLU A 673 -57.79 14.66 8.14
CA GLU A 673 -56.35 14.61 8.31
C GLU A 673 -55.92 13.23 8.85
N GLU A 674 -56.57 12.69 9.86
CA GLU A 674 -56.22 11.39 10.46
C GLU A 674 -56.56 10.18 9.55
N MET A 675 -57.63 10.26 8.76
CA MET A 675 -58.10 9.25 7.82
C MET A 675 -57.41 9.32 6.45
N PHE A 676 -56.88 10.48 6.05
CA PHE A 676 -56.18 10.73 4.79
C PHE A 676 -54.70 11.08 4.96
N LEU A 677 -54.18 11.10 6.20
CA LEU A 677 -52.75 11.06 6.46
C LEU A 677 -52.19 10.00 5.54
N LYS A 678 -51.18 10.37 4.73
CA LYS A 678 -50.50 9.44 3.83
C LYS A 678 -50.00 8.29 4.70
N GLU A 679 -50.77 7.22 4.77
CA GLU A 679 -50.34 5.99 5.40
C GLU A 679 -49.09 5.58 4.61
N THR A 680 -47.95 5.66 5.26
CA THR A 680 -46.72 5.13 4.69
C THR A 680 -46.85 3.61 4.70
N PRO A 681 -46.54 2.92 3.60
CA PRO A 681 -46.55 1.47 3.60
C PRO A 681 -45.67 0.97 4.76
N PRO A 682 -46.05 -0.11 5.46
CA PRO A 682 -45.17 -0.72 6.46
C PRO A 682 -43.84 -1.03 5.77
N THR A 683 -42.77 -0.32 6.14
CA THR A 683 -41.48 -0.53 5.51
C THR A 683 -40.86 -1.80 6.06
N ARG A 684 -41.17 -2.94 5.45
CA ARG A 684 -40.37 -4.13 5.60
C ARG A 684 -39.39 -4.17 4.44
N ILE A 685 -38.28 -3.45 4.59
CA ILE A 685 -37.11 -3.77 3.78
C ILE A 685 -36.61 -5.10 4.33
N PRO A 686 -36.67 -6.23 3.58
CA PRO A 686 -35.89 -7.38 3.97
C PRO A 686 -34.44 -6.93 3.93
N ASP A 687 -33.86 -6.67 5.11
CA ASP A 687 -32.42 -6.72 5.25
C ASP A 687 -32.08 -8.17 4.93
N ALA A 688 -31.72 -8.44 3.67
CA ALA A 688 -31.13 -9.71 3.30
C ALA A 688 -30.01 -9.94 4.32
N PRO A 689 -29.97 -11.09 5.02
CA PRO A 689 -28.87 -11.37 5.90
C PRO A 689 -27.62 -11.27 5.03
N ILE A 690 -26.82 -10.24 5.27
CA ILE A 690 -25.48 -10.14 4.71
C ILE A 690 -24.74 -11.25 5.45
N GLN A 691 -24.85 -12.48 4.95
CA GLN A 691 -24.15 -13.62 5.53
C GLN A 691 -22.67 -13.24 5.54
N SER A 692 -22.09 -13.44 6.73
CA SER A 692 -20.75 -13.03 7.16
C SER A 692 -19.65 -13.46 6.22
#